data_AF-A0A150FXN3-F1
#
_entry.id   AF-A0A150FXN3-F1
#
_cell.length_a   1.000
_cell.length_b   1.000
_cell.length_c   1.000
_cell.angle_alpha   90.00
_cell.angle_beta   90.00
_cell.angle_gamma   90.00
#
_symmetry.space_group_name_H-M   'P 1'
#
loop_
_entity.id
_entity.type
_entity.pdbx_description
1 polymer ?
#
loop_
_entity_poly.entity_id
_entity_poly.type
_entity_poly.pdbx_seq_one_letter_code
_entity_poly.pdbx_strand_id
1 'polypeptide(L)'
;MLCGTILATVLVLVQQLGCATSQALLPDSVASQSVPRGHAAWLYPTTQQHIADWAANLTAYNTAAGEERAVRVLYVYSMDLDVTNFSPVLGKLTEAAARAFRSIPYVTHVAATVDGYYDGTDYSNGDFNDLTAAQLQSLADAYARLYCASAAFDGIHLNLSPFAGTFQAAMTGFASRLSRNLRNPAFCPTTSYGKFLSFFVGPRQATAELYNALGPNGFAVISGFDLDSPRPGLPESPSTYRTNLLASLRTVQANAALSPHGKYSVGLPFSASACEFEAGIGVTDPSKVITGYPMYHPTQPSYIPAAFEVLNQTVLGTPGFELASSPFLGVTVWGFLSRDVRVSGYRHTPKQPFDTPGMAHSPSALLPESVASQSVPRGHAAWLYPTTQQHIADWAANLTAYNTAAGEERAVRVLYVYSMDLDVTNFSPVLGKLTEAAARAFRSIPYVTHVAATVDGYYDGTGSSNGDFNDLTAAQLQSLADAYARLYCASAAFDGIHIDLEPFAGRFQIAITNFTRRLSENLRNPSFCPTPYYGKFLSFFVGPYQATAELYNALGPNGFAVISGYDFDSPGPGLPESPSTYRTNLLASLRTVQANAALSSYGKYSVGLPFSASACEFEAGIGVTDPSKVITGYPMYHPTQPSYIPAAFEALNQTLGATGYESFSSPFLGVTVWGFLSRDVRVSGFRHTPKQPFDTPGMVQFVSTRMPRKLAA
;
A
#
# COMPACT_ATOMS: atom_id res chain seq x y z
N MET A 1 82.84 -1.46 30.43
CA MET A 1 82.25 -2.82 30.37
C MET A 1 80.89 -2.77 31.07
N LEU A 2 79.84 -2.38 30.36
CA LEU A 2 78.49 -2.22 30.89
C LEU A 2 77.54 -2.37 29.71
N CYS A 3 77.12 -3.61 29.45
CA CYS A 3 76.01 -3.96 28.59
C CYS A 3 75.58 -5.37 28.96
N GLY A 4 74.65 -5.50 29.90
CA GLY A 4 74.28 -6.81 30.43
C GLY A 4 73.16 -6.80 31.46
N THR A 5 72.12 -5.97 31.30
CA THR A 5 70.91 -6.08 32.15
C THR A 5 69.67 -5.36 31.59
N ILE A 6 69.43 -5.36 30.28
CA ILE A 6 68.17 -4.85 29.70
C ILE A 6 67.72 -5.78 28.57
N LEU A 7 67.41 -7.04 28.87
CA LEU A 7 66.73 -7.91 27.91
C LEU A 7 65.78 -8.94 28.52
N ALA A 8 65.74 -9.08 29.85
CA ALA A 8 64.86 -10.04 30.52
C ALA A 8 63.48 -9.46 30.95
N THR A 9 63.33 -8.14 31.05
CA THR A 9 62.08 -7.53 31.55
C THR A 9 61.08 -7.18 30.43
N VAL A 10 61.51 -7.14 29.16
CA VAL A 10 60.61 -6.87 28.03
C VAL A 10 59.92 -8.14 27.52
N LEU A 11 60.49 -9.33 27.77
CA LEU A 11 59.91 -10.59 27.30
C LEU A 11 58.76 -11.12 28.20
N VAL A 12 58.69 -10.70 29.46
CA VAL A 12 57.60 -11.09 30.38
C VAL A 12 56.38 -10.17 30.25
N LEU A 13 56.53 -8.93 29.75
CA LEU A 13 55.39 -8.04 29.52
C LEU A 13 54.62 -8.33 28.21
N VAL A 14 55.23 -9.06 27.26
CA VAL A 14 54.57 -9.43 25.99
C VAL A 14 53.82 -10.78 26.09
N GLN A 15 54.12 -11.62 27.10
CA GLN A 15 53.37 -12.88 27.33
C GLN A 15 52.14 -12.73 28.24
N GLN A 16 51.94 -11.58 28.88
CA GLN A 16 50.72 -11.26 29.65
C GLN A 16 49.71 -10.37 28.91
N LEU A 17 50.04 -9.88 27.71
CA LEU A 17 49.03 -9.43 26.75
C LEU A 17 48.44 -10.68 26.09
N GLY A 18 47.55 -11.31 26.85
CA GLY A 18 46.93 -12.60 26.53
C GLY A 18 46.40 -12.63 25.10
N CYS A 19 46.54 -13.81 24.51
CA CYS A 19 45.87 -14.24 23.30
C CYS A 19 44.39 -13.82 23.32
N ALA A 20 44.08 -12.64 22.78
CA ALA A 20 42.81 -12.42 22.14
C ALA A 20 42.86 -13.29 20.89
N THR A 21 42.55 -14.58 21.06
CA THR A 21 42.10 -15.41 19.94
C THR A 21 41.07 -14.55 19.22
N SER A 22 41.36 -14.13 17.98
CA SER A 22 40.39 -13.46 17.13
C SER A 22 39.21 -14.41 17.00
N GLN A 23 38.21 -14.24 17.87
CA GLN A 23 37.02 -15.06 17.82
C GLN A 23 36.37 -14.76 16.47
N ALA A 24 36.31 -15.77 15.61
CA ALA A 24 35.78 -15.63 14.27
C ALA A 24 34.31 -15.24 14.38
N LEU A 25 34.01 -13.97 14.10
CA LEU A 25 32.64 -13.51 13.92
C LEU A 25 32.12 -14.03 12.60
N LEU A 26 30.81 -14.30 12.52
CA LEU A 26 30.16 -14.54 11.23
C LEU A 26 30.37 -13.32 10.30
N PRO A 27 30.65 -13.54 9.00
CA PRO A 27 30.69 -12.46 8.03
C PRO A 27 29.39 -11.65 8.05
N ASP A 28 29.47 -10.34 7.85
CA ASP A 28 28.29 -9.46 7.89
C ASP A 28 27.19 -9.87 6.89
N SER A 29 27.57 -10.39 5.72
CA SER A 29 26.64 -10.91 4.72
C SER A 29 25.86 -12.14 5.20
N VAL A 30 26.45 -12.95 6.09
CA VAL A 30 25.81 -14.12 6.69
C VAL A 30 24.94 -13.69 7.87
N ALA A 31 25.49 -12.85 8.76
CA ALA A 31 24.76 -12.35 9.92
C ALA A 31 23.53 -11.50 9.56
N SER A 32 23.59 -10.75 8.45
CA SER A 32 22.46 -9.94 8.00
C SER A 32 21.22 -10.75 7.58
N GLN A 33 21.39 -12.04 7.30
CA GLN A 33 20.29 -12.96 6.98
C GLN A 33 19.45 -13.34 8.20
N SER A 34 19.95 -13.12 9.42
CA SER A 34 19.17 -13.35 10.63
C SER A 34 18.16 -12.23 10.91
N VAL A 35 18.26 -11.08 10.23
CA VAL A 35 17.35 -9.96 10.48
C VAL A 35 15.98 -10.27 9.89
N PRO A 36 14.93 -10.39 10.73
CA PRO A 36 13.60 -10.70 10.25
C PRO A 36 13.02 -9.53 9.45
N ARG A 37 12.23 -9.87 8.44
CA ARG A 37 11.41 -8.93 7.66
C ARG A 37 9.94 -9.29 7.80
N GLY A 38 9.07 -8.30 7.96
CA GLY A 38 7.63 -8.47 8.12
C GLY A 38 7.06 -7.76 9.34
N HIS A 39 5.75 -7.80 9.46
CA HIS A 39 5.05 -7.23 10.62
C HIS A 39 5.37 -8.00 11.89
N ALA A 40 5.36 -7.30 13.02
CA ALA A 40 5.72 -7.85 14.31
C ALA A 40 4.66 -7.55 15.38
N ALA A 41 4.66 -8.30 16.48
CA ALA A 41 3.79 -8.03 17.63
C ALA A 41 4.52 -8.26 18.96
N TRP A 42 4.28 -7.37 19.94
CA TRP A 42 4.67 -7.60 21.33
C TRP A 42 3.60 -8.37 22.10
N LEU A 43 4.03 -9.40 22.82
CA LEU A 43 3.17 -10.30 23.58
C LEU A 43 3.68 -10.41 25.01
N TYR A 44 2.80 -10.22 25.99
CA TYR A 44 3.12 -10.33 27.42
C TYR A 44 2.31 -11.45 28.08
N PRO A 45 2.60 -12.74 27.79
CA PRO A 45 1.90 -13.84 28.42
C PRO A 45 2.37 -14.03 29.88
N THR A 46 1.46 -13.89 30.83
CA THR A 46 1.73 -14.09 32.26
C THR A 46 1.18 -15.42 32.80
N THR A 47 0.41 -16.16 32.00
CA THR A 47 -0.13 -17.49 32.35
C THR A 47 -0.14 -18.43 31.15
N GLN A 48 -0.30 -19.74 31.38
CA GLN A 48 -0.45 -20.72 30.30
C GLN A 48 -1.71 -20.46 29.46
N GLN A 49 -2.77 -19.97 30.09
CA GLN A 49 -3.98 -19.57 29.39
C GLN A 49 -3.72 -18.39 28.45
N HIS A 50 -2.93 -17.39 28.88
CA HIS A 50 -2.56 -16.26 28.01
C HIS A 50 -1.80 -16.72 26.77
N ILE A 51 -0.98 -17.78 26.87
CA ILE A 51 -0.32 -18.37 25.70
C ILE A 51 -1.36 -18.92 24.72
N ALA A 52 -2.35 -19.68 25.20
CA ALA A 52 -3.40 -20.22 24.35
C ALA A 52 -4.24 -19.12 23.69
N ASP A 53 -4.62 -18.09 24.45
CA ASP A 53 -5.44 -16.99 23.97
C ASP A 53 -4.70 -16.16 22.90
N TRP A 54 -3.43 -15.81 23.14
CA TRP A 54 -2.60 -15.14 22.14
C TRP A 54 -2.43 -15.98 20.87
N ALA A 55 -2.18 -17.28 21.01
CA ALA A 55 -1.99 -18.17 19.87
C ALA A 55 -3.26 -18.28 19.01
N ALA A 56 -4.43 -18.41 19.63
CA ALA A 56 -5.71 -18.44 18.93
C ALA A 56 -5.96 -17.13 18.17
N ASN A 57 -5.74 -15.99 18.84
CA ASN A 57 -5.98 -14.67 18.27
C ASN A 57 -5.06 -14.35 17.10
N LEU A 58 -3.76 -14.60 17.25
CA LEU A 58 -2.78 -14.40 16.19
C LEU A 58 -3.01 -15.37 15.02
N THR A 59 -3.43 -16.61 15.29
CA THR A 59 -3.80 -17.55 14.22
C THR A 59 -4.98 -17.01 13.42
N ALA A 60 -6.05 -16.58 14.10
CA ALA A 60 -7.21 -16.00 13.43
C ALA A 60 -6.85 -14.75 12.61
N TYR A 61 -6.05 -13.84 13.18
CA TYR A 61 -5.57 -12.65 12.48
C TYR A 61 -4.72 -13.03 11.25
N ASN A 62 -3.70 -13.87 11.41
CA ASN A 62 -2.79 -14.23 10.32
C ASN A 62 -3.51 -15.01 9.20
N THR A 63 -4.47 -15.86 9.54
CA THR A 63 -5.32 -16.53 8.55
C THR A 63 -6.17 -15.53 7.76
N ALA A 64 -6.77 -14.54 8.43
CA ALA A 64 -7.59 -13.52 7.77
C ALA A 64 -6.76 -12.51 6.95
N ALA A 65 -5.58 -12.13 7.45
CA ALA A 65 -4.70 -11.15 6.82
C ALA A 65 -4.01 -11.70 5.55
N GLY A 66 -3.80 -13.02 5.49
CA GLY A 66 -3.03 -13.67 4.43
C GLY A 66 -1.52 -13.49 4.60
N GLU A 67 -0.75 -14.23 3.79
CA GLU A 67 0.71 -14.33 3.92
C GLU A 67 1.43 -12.97 3.87
N GLU A 68 1.01 -12.07 2.98
CA GLU A 68 1.69 -10.79 2.75
C GLU A 68 1.58 -9.82 3.93
N ARG A 69 0.57 -9.99 4.80
CA ARG A 69 0.21 -9.05 5.86
C ARG A 69 0.23 -9.67 7.25
N ALA A 70 0.62 -10.94 7.32
CA ALA A 70 0.74 -11.67 8.56
C ALA A 70 1.77 -11.04 9.49
N VAL A 71 1.54 -11.17 10.80
CA VAL A 71 2.57 -10.98 11.82
C VAL A 71 3.54 -12.14 11.72
N ARG A 72 4.78 -11.84 11.35
CA ARG A 72 5.86 -12.80 11.11
C ARG A 72 6.84 -12.89 12.28
N VAL A 73 6.94 -11.83 13.08
CA VAL A 73 7.89 -11.71 14.20
C VAL A 73 7.13 -11.51 15.49
N LEU A 74 7.43 -12.28 16.52
CA LEU A 74 6.80 -12.14 17.83
C LEU A 74 7.84 -11.81 18.89
N TYR A 75 7.62 -10.71 19.62
CA TYR A 75 8.43 -10.29 20.76
C TYR A 75 7.71 -10.73 22.04
N VAL A 76 8.19 -11.80 22.66
CA VAL A 76 7.54 -12.45 23.80
C VAL A 76 8.23 -12.00 25.08
N TYR A 77 7.50 -11.40 26.01
CA TYR A 77 8.00 -11.04 27.32
C TYR A 77 8.71 -12.22 27.98
N SER A 78 9.96 -11.98 28.36
CA SER A 78 10.83 -12.99 28.96
C SER A 78 11.13 -12.66 30.41
N MET A 79 11.70 -11.47 30.64
CA MET A 79 12.14 -11.01 31.95
C MET A 79 12.42 -9.51 31.92
N ASP A 80 12.45 -8.91 33.10
CA ASP A 80 13.08 -7.62 33.30
C ASP A 80 14.60 -7.78 33.39
N LEU A 81 15.32 -6.80 32.88
CA LEU A 81 16.77 -6.75 32.91
C LEU A 81 17.24 -6.33 34.31
N ASP A 82 17.69 -7.32 35.05
CA ASP A 82 18.37 -7.14 36.32
C ASP A 82 19.86 -6.90 36.08
N VAL A 83 20.33 -5.66 36.30
CA VAL A 83 21.75 -5.31 36.09
C VAL A 83 22.66 -5.77 37.23
N THR A 84 22.07 -6.28 38.32
CA THR A 84 22.82 -6.89 39.44
C THR A 84 23.01 -8.40 39.25
N ASN A 85 22.24 -9.03 38.35
CA ASN A 85 22.26 -10.48 38.13
C ASN A 85 23.03 -10.87 36.85
N PHE A 86 24.27 -11.33 37.04
CA PHE A 86 25.13 -11.85 35.97
C PHE A 86 24.87 -13.33 35.64
N SER A 87 23.76 -13.90 36.09
CA SER A 87 23.33 -15.28 35.84
C SER A 87 21.82 -15.36 35.62
N PRO A 88 21.30 -14.72 34.57
CA PRO A 88 19.87 -14.72 34.27
C PRO A 88 19.40 -16.15 33.96
N VAL A 89 18.19 -16.48 34.39
CA VAL A 89 17.57 -17.78 34.16
C VAL A 89 16.28 -17.59 33.38
N LEU A 90 16.10 -18.38 32.33
CA LEU A 90 14.89 -18.31 31.51
C LEU A 90 13.70 -18.91 32.27
N GLY A 91 12.58 -18.19 32.30
CA GLY A 91 11.33 -18.69 32.85
C GLY A 91 10.76 -19.85 32.03
N LYS A 92 10.22 -20.88 32.70
CA LYS A 92 9.57 -22.03 32.02
C LYS A 92 8.37 -21.60 31.16
N LEU A 93 7.62 -20.60 31.63
CA LEU A 93 6.46 -20.06 30.92
C LEU A 93 6.87 -19.40 29.60
N THR A 94 7.94 -18.60 29.64
CA THR A 94 8.53 -17.91 28.49
C THR A 94 8.94 -18.87 27.38
N GLU A 95 9.61 -19.98 27.73
CA GLU A 95 10.03 -20.98 26.75
C GLU A 95 8.86 -21.78 26.18
N ALA A 96 7.84 -22.05 27.00
CA ALA A 96 6.60 -22.67 26.54
C ALA A 96 5.83 -21.75 25.57
N ALA A 97 5.76 -20.44 25.87
CA ALA A 97 5.13 -19.44 25.03
C ALA A 97 5.81 -19.37 23.66
N ALA A 98 7.14 -19.26 23.64
CA ALA A 98 7.89 -19.17 22.40
C ALA A 98 7.68 -20.41 21.49
N ARG A 99 7.70 -21.61 22.07
CA ARG A 99 7.43 -22.85 21.33
C ARG A 99 6.00 -22.90 20.79
N ALA A 100 5.00 -22.49 21.58
CA ALA A 100 3.61 -22.47 21.14
C ALA A 100 3.41 -21.48 19.98
N PHE A 101 3.95 -20.27 20.10
CA PHE A 101 3.76 -19.23 19.10
C PHE A 101 4.46 -19.51 17.76
N ARG A 102 5.53 -20.31 17.77
CA ARG A 102 6.20 -20.75 16.54
C ARG A 102 5.32 -21.61 15.62
N SER A 103 4.23 -22.17 16.15
CA SER A 103 3.26 -22.96 15.37
C SER A 103 2.18 -22.12 14.71
N ILE A 104 2.11 -20.83 14.99
CA ILE A 104 1.13 -19.92 14.39
C ILE A 104 1.45 -19.74 12.89
N PRO A 105 0.45 -19.80 11.99
CA PRO A 105 0.67 -19.62 10.56
C PRO A 105 1.46 -18.35 10.24
N TYR A 106 2.42 -18.46 9.32
CA TYR A 106 3.30 -17.39 8.83
C TYR A 106 4.27 -16.77 9.85
N VAL A 107 4.23 -17.15 11.12
CA VAL A 107 5.27 -16.74 12.09
C VAL A 107 6.58 -17.40 11.70
N THR A 108 7.59 -16.57 11.43
CA THR A 108 8.93 -17.02 11.02
C THR A 108 9.95 -16.85 12.14
N HIS A 109 9.72 -15.91 13.06
CA HIS A 109 10.68 -15.57 14.12
C HIS A 109 9.98 -15.31 15.46
N VAL A 110 10.61 -15.78 16.53
CA VAL A 110 10.21 -15.46 17.90
C VAL A 110 11.42 -14.93 18.66
N ALA A 111 11.34 -13.72 19.22
CA ALA A 111 12.38 -13.13 20.04
C ALA A 111 11.91 -12.95 21.49
N ALA A 112 12.87 -13.04 22.41
CA ALA A 112 12.64 -12.76 23.81
C ALA A 112 12.70 -11.26 24.06
N THR A 113 11.64 -10.69 24.60
CA THR A 113 11.65 -9.31 25.11
C THR A 113 12.30 -9.29 26.48
N VAL A 114 13.40 -8.56 26.57
CA VAL A 114 14.06 -8.18 27.81
C VAL A 114 13.70 -6.73 28.07
N ASP A 115 12.88 -6.53 29.09
CA ASP A 115 12.31 -5.23 29.44
C ASP A 115 13.13 -4.55 30.53
N GLY A 116 13.03 -3.24 30.70
CA GLY A 116 13.74 -2.55 31.77
C GLY A 116 13.47 -1.06 31.78
N TYR A 117 13.21 -0.52 32.97
CA TYR A 117 12.98 0.90 33.16
C TYR A 117 13.96 1.47 34.21
N TYR A 118 14.71 2.52 33.83
CA TYR A 118 15.86 3.04 34.57
C TYR A 118 15.78 4.56 34.70
N ASP A 119 14.84 5.06 35.49
CA ASP A 119 14.65 6.51 35.70
C ASP A 119 15.34 7.05 36.97
N GLY A 120 16.10 6.20 37.67
CA GLY A 120 16.84 6.54 38.88
C GLY A 120 15.99 6.69 40.14
N THR A 121 14.67 6.43 40.08
CA THR A 121 13.77 6.73 41.21
C THR A 121 13.13 5.51 41.88
N ASP A 122 13.11 4.32 41.28
CA ASP A 122 12.30 3.23 41.87
C ASP A 122 12.69 1.75 41.56
N TYR A 123 13.98 1.42 41.37
CA TYR A 123 14.34 0.05 40.98
C TYR A 123 15.27 -0.69 41.94
N SER A 124 14.80 -1.86 42.39
CA SER A 124 15.59 -2.92 43.03
C SER A 124 16.63 -3.57 42.11
N ASN A 125 16.65 -3.20 40.83
CA ASN A 125 17.38 -3.89 39.77
C ASN A 125 18.72 -3.23 39.41
N GLY A 126 19.12 -2.15 40.08
CA GLY A 126 20.37 -1.41 39.87
C GLY A 126 20.35 -0.39 38.71
N ASP A 127 21.37 0.46 38.63
CA ASP A 127 21.53 1.50 37.60
C ASP A 127 22.60 1.07 36.56
N PHE A 128 22.30 1.25 35.26
CA PHE A 128 23.24 0.96 34.17
C PHE A 128 24.55 1.76 34.26
N ASN A 129 24.51 2.97 34.81
CA ASN A 129 25.66 3.85 34.98
C ASN A 129 26.58 3.38 36.12
N ASP A 130 26.09 2.55 37.05
CA ASP A 130 26.90 1.97 38.12
C ASP A 130 27.75 0.81 37.63
N LEU A 131 27.49 0.29 36.42
CA LEU A 131 28.25 -0.79 35.85
C LEU A 131 29.52 -0.30 35.16
N THR A 132 30.66 -0.85 35.56
CA THR A 132 31.91 -0.73 34.81
C THR A 132 31.78 -1.36 33.42
N ALA A 133 32.65 -0.97 32.49
CA ALA A 133 32.71 -1.58 31.15
C ALA A 133 32.90 -3.12 31.21
N ALA A 134 33.61 -3.64 32.20
CA ALA A 134 33.79 -5.09 32.39
C ALA A 134 32.50 -5.78 32.88
N GLN A 135 31.72 -5.12 33.74
CA GLN A 135 30.42 -5.61 34.17
C GLN A 135 29.42 -5.59 33.01
N LEU A 136 29.33 -4.50 32.23
CA LEU A 136 28.46 -4.46 31.05
C LEU A 136 28.79 -5.58 30.05
N GLN A 137 30.08 -5.90 29.87
CA GLN A 137 30.50 -7.03 29.05
C GLN A 137 30.04 -8.36 29.64
N SER A 138 30.23 -8.57 30.94
CA SER A 138 29.82 -9.80 31.63
C SER A 138 28.31 -10.00 31.56
N LEU A 139 27.53 -8.93 31.68
CA LEU A 139 26.08 -8.95 31.55
C LEU A 139 25.66 -9.33 30.13
N ALA A 140 26.25 -8.69 29.11
CA ALA A 140 25.97 -9.03 27.71
C ALA A 140 26.38 -10.46 27.35
N ASP A 141 27.49 -10.97 27.90
CA ASP A 141 27.92 -12.35 27.74
C ASP A 141 26.92 -13.32 28.39
N ALA A 142 26.40 -13.00 29.58
CA ALA A 142 25.42 -13.83 30.29
C ALA A 142 24.10 -13.94 29.53
N TYR A 143 23.56 -12.81 29.03
CA TYR A 143 22.34 -12.80 28.22
C TYR A 143 22.54 -13.51 26.88
N ALA A 144 23.67 -13.32 26.22
CA ALA A 144 23.98 -14.05 24.99
C ALA A 144 24.00 -15.56 25.23
N ARG A 145 24.70 -16.05 26.27
CA ARG A 145 24.73 -17.49 26.61
C ARG A 145 23.34 -18.03 26.88
N LEU A 146 22.54 -17.31 27.67
CA LEU A 146 21.19 -17.73 28.02
C LEU A 146 20.34 -17.98 26.77
N TYR A 147 20.23 -16.98 25.89
CA TYR A 147 19.37 -17.08 24.72
C TYR A 147 19.99 -17.91 23.60
N CYS A 148 21.32 -17.92 23.43
CA CYS A 148 22.01 -18.82 22.51
C CYS A 148 21.81 -20.30 22.86
N ALA A 149 21.69 -20.64 24.14
CA ALA A 149 21.39 -22.01 24.58
C ALA A 149 19.95 -22.45 24.29
N SER A 150 19.01 -21.51 24.13
CA SER A 150 17.62 -21.84 23.81
C SER A 150 17.39 -21.91 22.30
N ALA A 151 16.83 -23.04 21.84
CA ALA A 151 16.35 -23.20 20.47
C ALA A 151 14.97 -22.57 20.24
N ALA A 152 14.30 -22.08 21.30
CA ALA A 152 12.96 -21.51 21.20
C ALA A 152 12.96 -20.08 20.65
N PHE A 153 14.08 -19.36 20.74
CA PHE A 153 14.21 -17.97 20.35
C PHE A 153 15.15 -17.78 19.17
N ASP A 154 14.79 -16.91 18.24
CA ASP A 154 15.58 -16.52 17.07
C ASP A 154 16.38 -15.23 17.33
N GLY A 155 16.05 -14.49 18.38
CA GLY A 155 16.68 -13.23 18.72
C GLY A 155 16.30 -12.70 20.10
N ILE A 156 16.81 -11.51 20.40
CA ILE A 156 16.49 -10.73 21.60
C ILE A 156 15.89 -9.39 21.16
N HIS A 157 14.84 -8.96 21.84
CA HIS A 157 14.28 -7.62 21.74
C HIS A 157 14.53 -6.88 23.07
N LEU A 158 15.27 -5.78 23.01
CA LEU A 158 15.55 -4.93 24.16
C LEU A 158 14.51 -3.80 24.21
N ASN A 159 13.70 -3.78 25.27
CA ASN A 159 12.82 -2.67 25.60
C ASN A 159 13.38 -1.95 26.83
N LEU A 160 14.38 -1.08 26.64
CA LEU A 160 15.05 -0.41 27.74
C LEU A 160 14.73 1.09 27.71
N SER A 161 14.06 1.57 28.75
CA SER A 161 13.63 2.96 28.87
C SER A 161 14.15 3.60 30.16
N PRO A 162 14.40 4.92 30.22
CA PRO A 162 14.64 5.79 29.09
C PRO A 162 15.99 5.48 28.44
N PHE A 163 16.02 5.28 27.12
CA PHE A 163 17.27 5.28 26.36
C PHE A 163 17.67 6.73 26.04
N ALA A 164 18.09 7.49 27.05
CA ALA A 164 18.46 8.90 26.91
C ALA A 164 19.44 9.34 28.00
N GLY A 165 20.04 10.52 27.82
CA GLY A 165 20.86 11.17 28.85
C GLY A 165 22.09 10.34 29.22
N THR A 166 22.31 10.14 30.52
CA THR A 166 23.51 9.47 31.05
C THR A 166 23.56 7.98 30.70
N PHE A 167 22.41 7.31 30.57
CA PHE A 167 22.34 5.86 30.32
C PHE A 167 22.70 5.45 28.89
N GLN A 168 22.57 6.38 27.93
CA GLN A 168 22.64 6.07 26.50
C GLN A 168 23.96 5.39 26.11
N ALA A 169 25.09 5.87 26.64
CA ALA A 169 26.40 5.31 26.33
C ALA A 169 26.56 3.87 26.88
N ALA A 170 26.15 3.64 28.12
CA ALA A 170 26.22 2.32 28.77
C ALA A 170 25.32 1.29 28.06
N MET A 171 24.07 1.67 27.75
CA MET A 171 23.12 0.83 27.01
C MET A 171 23.58 0.55 25.58
N THR A 172 24.19 1.53 24.90
CA THR A 172 24.77 1.34 23.55
C THR A 172 25.96 0.37 23.60
N GLY A 173 26.82 0.49 24.62
CA GLY A 173 27.93 -0.44 24.84
C GLY A 173 27.47 -1.87 25.12
N PHE A 174 26.43 -2.02 25.95
CA PHE A 174 25.78 -3.30 26.21
C PHE A 174 25.18 -3.91 24.93
N ALA A 175 24.38 -3.15 24.18
CA ALA A 175 23.79 -3.59 22.91
C ALA A 175 24.87 -4.00 21.89
N SER A 176 25.97 -3.24 21.81
CA SER A 176 27.12 -3.55 20.94
C SER A 176 27.78 -4.87 21.28
N ARG A 177 28.03 -5.13 22.56
CA ARG A 177 28.62 -6.39 23.00
C ARG A 177 27.64 -7.55 22.79
N LEU A 178 26.37 -7.37 23.13
CA LEU A 178 25.35 -8.40 22.97
C LEU A 178 25.18 -8.79 21.49
N SER A 179 25.07 -7.82 20.59
CA SER A 179 24.99 -8.05 19.14
C SER A 179 26.16 -8.90 18.63
N ARG A 180 27.40 -8.56 19.01
CA ARG A 180 28.59 -9.34 18.63
C ARG A 180 28.53 -10.77 19.15
N ASN A 181 28.13 -10.96 20.41
CA ASN A 181 28.02 -12.29 21.00
C ASN A 181 26.95 -13.13 20.30
N LEU A 182 25.81 -12.56 19.92
CA LEU A 182 24.74 -13.27 19.21
C LEU A 182 25.16 -13.73 17.79
N ARG A 183 26.22 -13.15 17.22
CA ARG A 183 26.82 -13.58 15.94
C ARG A 183 28.06 -14.46 16.11
N ASN A 184 28.49 -14.69 17.34
CA ASN A 184 29.69 -15.43 17.62
C ASN A 184 29.36 -16.92 17.80
N PRO A 185 29.89 -17.82 16.96
CA PRO A 185 29.64 -19.26 17.07
C PRO A 185 30.05 -19.85 18.42
N ALA A 186 30.97 -19.22 19.15
CA ALA A 186 31.33 -19.64 20.51
C ALA A 186 30.20 -19.45 21.53
N PHE A 187 29.29 -18.52 21.27
CA PHE A 187 28.09 -18.29 22.08
C PHE A 187 26.88 -19.01 21.47
N CYS A 188 26.67 -18.86 20.16
CA CYS A 188 25.54 -19.39 19.39
C CYS A 188 26.00 -20.49 18.40
N PRO A 189 26.42 -21.68 18.88
CA PRO A 189 26.98 -22.71 18.01
C PRO A 189 25.94 -23.41 17.11
N THR A 190 24.65 -23.28 17.43
CA THR A 190 23.56 -24.02 16.78
C THR A 190 22.92 -23.28 15.62
N THR A 191 23.28 -22.02 15.36
CA THR A 191 22.67 -21.22 14.30
C THR A 191 23.69 -20.79 13.26
N SER A 192 23.44 -21.12 11.99
CA SER A 192 24.32 -20.78 10.87
C SER A 192 24.43 -19.27 10.60
N TYR A 193 23.50 -18.48 11.14
CA TYR A 193 23.39 -17.03 10.93
C TYR A 193 23.50 -16.22 12.23
N GLY A 194 23.77 -16.87 13.37
CA GLY A 194 23.65 -16.24 14.68
C GLY A 194 22.19 -16.03 15.09
N LYS A 195 21.94 -15.12 16.02
CA LYS A 195 20.61 -14.65 16.43
C LYS A 195 20.51 -13.14 16.22
N PHE A 196 19.31 -12.62 15.98
CA PHE A 196 19.13 -11.19 15.79
C PHE A 196 19.02 -10.41 17.11
N LEU A 197 19.30 -9.11 17.04
CA LEU A 197 19.05 -8.15 18.13
C LEU A 197 18.13 -7.04 17.65
N SER A 198 17.08 -6.76 18.39
CA SER A 198 16.26 -5.57 18.15
C SER A 198 16.23 -4.68 19.39
N PHE A 199 16.06 -3.37 19.20
CA PHE A 199 16.08 -2.40 20.29
C PHE A 199 14.94 -1.40 20.12
N PHE A 200 14.02 -1.34 21.08
CA PHE A 200 12.95 -0.35 21.10
C PHE A 200 13.49 1.00 21.55
N VAL A 201 13.26 2.03 20.73
CA VAL A 201 13.87 3.34 20.94
C VAL A 201 13.00 4.47 20.40
N GLY A 202 13.08 5.64 21.02
CA GLY A 202 12.48 6.86 20.49
C GLY A 202 13.13 7.32 19.17
N PRO A 203 12.41 8.04 18.29
CA PRO A 203 12.92 8.45 16.99
C PRO A 203 14.23 9.25 17.02
N ARG A 204 14.42 10.11 18.03
CA ARG A 204 15.64 10.93 18.17
C ARG A 204 16.86 10.13 18.56
N GLN A 205 16.66 9.03 19.29
CA GLN A 205 17.74 8.22 19.82
C GLN A 205 18.12 7.05 18.90
N ALA A 206 17.36 6.85 17.81
CA ALA A 206 17.74 6.00 16.68
C ALA A 206 18.85 6.64 15.83
N THR A 207 20.04 6.80 16.42
CA THR A 207 21.21 7.41 15.79
C THR A 207 22.03 6.39 14.99
N ALA A 208 22.91 6.87 14.11
CA ALA A 208 23.87 6.02 13.40
C ALA A 208 24.77 5.21 14.35
N GLU A 209 25.12 5.78 15.51
CA GLU A 209 25.88 5.10 16.56
C GLU A 209 25.13 3.87 17.10
N LEU A 210 23.83 4.02 17.39
CA LEU A 210 23.00 2.89 17.81
C LEU A 210 22.93 1.82 16.71
N TYR A 211 22.67 2.19 15.45
CA TYR A 211 22.64 1.22 14.35
C TYR A 211 23.97 0.47 14.19
N ASN A 212 25.10 1.17 14.34
CA ASN A 212 26.43 0.55 14.32
C ASN A 212 26.66 -0.38 15.51
N ALA A 213 26.16 -0.02 16.71
CA ALA A 213 26.18 -0.90 17.87
C ALA A 213 25.36 -2.17 17.64
N LEU A 214 24.16 -2.05 17.06
CA LEU A 214 23.30 -3.18 16.74
C LEU A 214 23.90 -4.11 15.68
N GLY A 215 24.72 -3.60 14.77
CA GLY A 215 25.44 -4.40 13.79
C GLY A 215 24.54 -5.05 12.72
N PRO A 216 25.08 -5.93 11.86
CA PRO A 216 24.37 -6.46 10.69
C PRO A 216 23.19 -7.39 11.02
N ASN A 217 23.22 -8.07 12.18
CA ASN A 217 22.11 -8.89 12.71
C ASN A 217 21.11 -8.06 13.53
N GLY A 218 21.28 -6.74 13.56
CA GLY A 218 20.51 -5.86 14.41
C GLY A 218 19.59 -4.89 13.67
N PHE A 219 18.58 -4.38 14.37
CA PHE A 219 17.68 -3.32 13.87
C PHE A 219 16.98 -2.57 15.01
N ALA A 220 16.51 -1.35 14.73
CA ALA A 220 15.74 -0.55 15.70
C ALA A 220 14.23 -0.79 15.55
N VAL A 221 13.50 -0.83 16.66
CA VAL A 221 12.04 -0.71 16.67
C VAL A 221 11.70 0.70 17.15
N ILE A 222 11.31 1.55 16.22
CA ILE A 222 11.08 2.96 16.47
C ILE A 222 9.72 3.15 17.13
N SER A 223 9.68 3.87 18.24
CA SER A 223 8.42 4.29 18.82
C SER A 223 7.67 5.20 17.86
N GLY A 224 6.53 4.73 17.35
CA GLY A 224 5.55 5.50 16.62
C GLY A 224 4.54 6.20 17.54
N PHE A 225 4.80 6.19 18.84
CA PHE A 225 4.09 6.90 19.90
C PHE A 225 5.12 7.61 20.80
N ASP A 226 4.68 8.47 21.73
CA ASP A 226 5.58 9.35 22.51
C ASP A 226 6.52 10.20 21.64
N LEU A 227 5.94 10.74 20.56
CA LEU A 227 6.64 11.49 19.52
C LEU A 227 6.90 12.93 19.98
N ASP A 228 7.96 13.13 20.77
CA ASP A 228 8.46 14.44 21.22
C ASP A 228 7.42 15.37 21.88
N SER A 229 6.31 14.82 22.38
CA SER A 229 5.35 15.63 23.13
C SER A 229 6.04 16.16 24.39
N PRO A 230 5.88 17.45 24.75
CA PRO A 230 6.51 18.03 25.94
C PRO A 230 6.12 17.32 27.25
N ARG A 231 5.12 16.44 27.21
CA ARG A 231 4.79 15.47 28.25
C ARG A 231 4.43 14.11 27.60
N PRO A 232 5.24 13.06 27.80
CA PRO A 232 4.88 11.69 27.43
C PRO A 232 3.49 11.32 27.98
N GLY A 233 2.72 10.50 27.24
CA GLY A 233 1.41 10.05 27.70
C GLY A 233 0.28 11.09 27.69
N LEU A 234 0.43 12.25 27.03
CA LEU A 234 -0.71 13.11 26.70
C LEU A 234 -1.25 12.83 25.30
N PRO A 235 -2.57 12.72 25.11
CA PRO A 235 -3.17 12.51 23.80
C PRO A 235 -3.03 13.78 22.94
N GLU A 236 -2.53 13.61 21.73
CA GLU A 236 -2.49 14.67 20.71
C GLU A 236 -3.61 14.46 19.68
N SER A 237 -4.04 15.49 18.97
CA SER A 237 -4.99 15.26 17.87
C SER A 237 -4.36 14.35 16.80
N PRO A 238 -5.13 13.51 16.07
CA PRO A 238 -4.61 12.68 14.99
C PRO A 238 -3.85 13.47 13.91
N SER A 239 -4.22 14.74 13.69
CA SER A 239 -3.49 15.64 12.79
C SER A 239 -2.11 16.04 13.35
N THR A 240 -2.03 16.35 14.64
CA THR A 240 -0.77 16.67 15.32
C THR A 240 0.13 15.44 15.34
N TYR A 241 -0.43 14.29 15.72
CA TYR A 241 0.22 12.99 15.68
C TYR A 241 0.80 12.68 14.28
N ARG A 242 0.03 12.90 13.21
CA ARG A 242 0.49 12.72 11.82
C ARG A 242 1.72 13.57 11.52
N THR A 243 1.69 14.86 11.87
CA THR A 243 2.82 15.78 11.66
C THR A 243 4.06 15.35 12.43
N ASN A 244 3.89 14.98 13.70
CA ASN A 244 5.00 14.56 14.56
C ASN A 244 5.59 13.23 14.06
N LEU A 245 4.77 12.25 13.72
CA LEU A 245 5.23 10.96 13.19
C LEU A 245 5.97 11.14 11.86
N LEU A 246 5.46 11.99 10.97
CA LEU A 246 6.11 12.29 9.69
C LEU A 246 7.50 12.91 9.89
N ALA A 247 7.62 13.88 10.80
CA ALA A 247 8.90 14.50 11.13
C ALA A 247 9.87 13.48 11.74
N SER A 248 9.41 12.70 12.71
CA SER A 248 10.19 11.65 13.38
C SER A 248 10.70 10.58 12.40
N LEU A 249 9.87 10.09 11.49
CA LEU A 249 10.28 9.07 10.52
C LEU A 249 11.30 9.60 9.51
N ARG A 250 11.22 10.88 9.12
CA ARG A 250 12.27 11.51 8.29
C ARG A 250 13.62 11.55 9.00
N THR A 251 13.63 11.88 10.30
CA THR A 251 14.85 11.84 11.12
C THR A 251 15.42 10.43 11.21
N VAL A 252 14.57 9.44 11.47
CA VAL A 252 14.97 8.02 11.52
C VAL A 252 15.58 7.57 10.20
N GLN A 253 14.94 7.89 9.06
CA GLN A 253 15.43 7.55 7.73
C GLN A 253 16.80 8.17 7.45
N ALA A 254 16.97 9.44 7.78
CA ALA A 254 18.25 10.14 7.63
C ALA A 254 19.35 9.46 8.49
N ASN A 255 19.07 9.15 9.75
CA ASN A 255 20.02 8.48 10.63
C ASN A 255 20.34 7.05 10.20
N ALA A 256 19.34 6.30 9.74
CA ALA A 256 19.51 4.95 9.22
C ALA A 256 20.42 4.94 7.98
N ALA A 257 20.25 5.90 7.07
CA ALA A 257 21.08 6.03 5.87
C ALA A 257 22.57 6.32 6.17
N LEU A 258 22.89 6.84 7.36
CA LEU A 258 24.28 7.08 7.81
C LEU A 258 24.97 5.82 8.33
N SER A 259 24.28 4.68 8.42
CA SER A 259 24.84 3.41 8.87
C SER A 259 24.60 2.30 7.83
N PRO A 260 25.62 1.46 7.53
CA PRO A 260 25.41 0.26 6.70
C PRO A 260 24.50 -0.79 7.36
N HIS A 261 24.15 -0.60 8.63
CA HIS A 261 23.27 -1.45 9.41
C HIS A 261 21.95 -0.76 9.78
N GLY A 262 21.65 0.38 9.16
CA GLY A 262 20.46 1.18 9.42
C GLY A 262 19.16 0.50 8.99
N LYS A 263 18.71 -0.50 9.74
CA LYS A 263 17.45 -1.21 9.54
C LYS A 263 16.49 -0.86 10.67
N TYR A 264 15.21 -0.68 10.36
CA TYR A 264 14.23 -0.31 11.36
C TYR A 264 12.82 -0.83 11.07
N SER A 265 12.03 -0.98 12.12
CA SER A 265 10.57 -1.14 12.07
C SER A 265 9.92 -0.02 12.89
N VAL A 266 8.61 0.19 12.72
CA VAL A 266 7.88 1.23 13.46
C VAL A 266 6.83 0.58 14.36
N GLY A 267 6.92 0.81 15.66
CA GLY A 267 5.95 0.40 16.67
C GLY A 267 4.75 1.35 16.70
N LEU A 268 3.56 0.87 16.35
CA LEU A 268 2.37 1.70 16.32
C LEU A 268 1.52 1.54 17.60
N PRO A 269 0.87 2.62 18.06
CA PRO A 269 0.00 2.56 19.22
C PRO A 269 -1.30 1.84 18.87
N PHE A 270 -1.40 0.57 19.26
CA PHE A 270 -2.62 -0.24 19.17
C PHE A 270 -3.32 -0.27 20.54
N SER A 271 -3.92 -1.38 20.95
CA SER A 271 -4.72 -1.45 22.17
C SER A 271 -3.92 -1.20 23.46
N ALA A 272 -2.60 -1.44 23.44
CA ALA A 272 -1.76 -1.25 24.62
C ALA A 272 -1.62 0.22 25.02
N SER A 273 -1.43 1.11 24.05
CA SER A 273 -1.20 2.52 24.36
C SER A 273 -2.43 3.20 24.95
N ALA A 274 -3.65 2.71 24.67
CA ALA A 274 -4.86 3.21 25.36
C ALA A 274 -4.81 2.93 26.88
N CYS A 275 -4.27 1.77 27.26
CA CYS A 275 -4.08 1.39 28.66
C CYS A 275 -2.98 2.25 29.32
N GLU A 276 -1.89 2.54 28.62
CA GLU A 276 -0.81 3.37 29.16
C GLU A 276 -1.22 4.83 29.33
N PHE A 277 -1.97 5.36 28.37
CA PHE A 277 -2.58 6.68 28.46
C PHE A 277 -3.49 6.80 29.69
N GLU A 278 -4.27 5.76 30.01
CA GLU A 278 -5.10 5.71 31.23
C GLU A 278 -4.27 5.55 32.52
N ALA A 279 -3.16 4.82 32.48
CA ALA A 279 -2.29 4.62 33.64
C ALA A 279 -1.49 5.89 34.00
N GLY A 280 -0.94 6.59 33.01
CA GLY A 280 -0.08 7.76 33.21
C GLY A 280 -0.78 8.99 33.80
N ILE A 281 -2.11 9.09 33.65
CA ILE A 281 -2.90 10.21 34.17
C ILE A 281 -3.28 10.00 35.66
N GLY A 282 -3.00 8.83 36.24
CA GLY A 282 -3.37 8.51 37.62
C GLY A 282 -4.87 8.63 37.82
N VAL A 283 -5.65 8.03 36.93
CA VAL A 283 -7.11 8.22 36.86
C VAL A 283 -7.76 7.55 38.08
N THR A 284 -7.87 8.29 39.18
CA THR A 284 -8.86 8.04 40.24
C THR A 284 -10.19 8.75 39.93
N ASP A 285 -10.24 9.55 38.86
CA ASP A 285 -11.35 10.42 38.48
C ASP A 285 -11.79 10.14 37.03
N PRO A 286 -12.95 9.50 36.80
CA PRO A 286 -13.48 9.19 35.48
C PRO A 286 -13.64 10.40 34.54
N SER A 287 -13.72 11.63 35.07
CA SER A 287 -13.76 12.85 34.25
C SER A 287 -12.42 13.20 33.58
N LYS A 288 -11.34 12.50 33.97
CA LYS A 288 -9.98 12.66 33.41
C LYS A 288 -9.60 11.53 32.44
N VAL A 289 -10.48 10.56 32.20
CA VAL A 289 -10.31 9.61 31.09
C VAL A 289 -10.23 10.44 29.81
N ILE A 290 -9.24 10.14 28.97
CA ILE A 290 -9.04 10.88 27.72
C ILE A 290 -10.29 10.75 26.85
N THR A 291 -11.07 11.82 26.80
CA THR A 291 -12.13 12.03 25.82
C THR A 291 -11.50 12.73 24.63
N GLY A 292 -10.79 12.00 23.78
CA GLY A 292 -10.10 12.63 22.66
C GLY A 292 -9.43 11.63 21.73
N TYR A 293 -10.21 11.19 20.73
CA TYR A 293 -9.81 10.36 19.61
C TYR A 293 -9.58 8.87 19.92
N PRO A 294 -10.35 7.97 19.29
CA PRO A 294 -10.14 6.54 19.42
C PRO A 294 -8.86 6.10 18.71
N MET A 295 -8.24 5.00 19.17
CA MET A 295 -7.10 4.38 18.46
C MET A 295 -7.45 4.00 17.03
N TYR A 296 -8.68 3.52 16.84
CA TYR A 296 -9.27 3.25 15.55
C TYR A 296 -10.73 3.68 15.54
N HIS A 297 -11.13 4.40 14.48
CA HIS A 297 -12.54 4.59 14.15
C HIS A 297 -12.68 4.67 12.63
N PRO A 298 -13.68 4.00 12.03
CA PRO A 298 -13.80 3.91 10.58
C PRO A 298 -14.08 5.27 9.92
N THR A 299 -14.72 6.20 10.63
CA THR A 299 -15.18 7.49 10.07
C THR A 299 -14.74 8.73 10.86
N GLN A 300 -14.02 8.56 11.97
CA GLN A 300 -13.54 9.68 12.80
C GLN A 300 -12.02 9.70 12.78
N PRO A 301 -11.41 10.89 12.94
CA PRO A 301 -9.97 10.99 13.12
C PRO A 301 -9.51 10.03 14.23
N SER A 302 -8.54 9.17 13.92
CA SER A 302 -8.00 8.17 14.83
C SER A 302 -6.51 7.93 14.53
N TYR A 303 -5.79 7.41 15.51
CA TYR A 303 -4.32 7.30 15.46
C TYR A 303 -3.84 6.26 14.43
N ILE A 304 -4.50 5.10 14.33
CA ILE A 304 -4.08 4.03 13.43
C ILE A 304 -4.17 4.47 11.95
N PRO A 305 -5.30 4.99 11.43
CA PRO A 305 -5.35 5.51 10.06
C PRO A 305 -4.34 6.62 9.79
N ALA A 306 -4.13 7.54 10.75
CA ALA A 306 -3.14 8.59 10.63
C ALA A 306 -1.71 8.03 10.51
N ALA A 307 -1.36 7.00 11.29
CA ALA A 307 -0.06 6.34 11.20
C ALA A 307 0.17 5.70 9.83
N PHE A 308 -0.81 4.97 9.31
CA PHE A 308 -0.71 4.33 7.99
C PHE A 308 -0.61 5.35 6.85
N GLU A 309 -1.29 6.50 6.97
CA GLU A 309 -1.12 7.59 6.01
C GLU A 309 0.34 8.10 6.00
N VAL A 310 0.95 8.32 7.17
CA VAL A 310 2.37 8.73 7.24
C VAL A 310 3.30 7.66 6.69
N LEU A 311 3.08 6.38 7.03
CA LEU A 311 3.89 5.28 6.50
C LEU A 311 3.78 5.17 4.98
N ASN A 312 2.58 5.39 4.43
CA ASN A 312 2.40 5.48 2.98
C ASN A 312 3.12 6.68 2.37
N GLN A 313 3.16 7.83 3.05
CA GLN A 313 3.88 9.00 2.54
C GLN A 313 5.41 8.87 2.62
N THR A 314 5.92 8.18 3.64
CA THR A 314 7.37 8.17 3.96
C THR A 314 8.10 6.90 3.52
N VAL A 315 7.43 5.76 3.56
CA VAL A 315 8.08 4.44 3.46
C VAL A 315 7.48 3.60 2.35
N LEU A 316 6.16 3.49 2.27
CA LEU A 316 5.48 2.58 1.33
C LEU A 316 5.12 3.22 -0.02
N GLY A 317 5.09 4.56 -0.09
CA GLY A 317 4.80 5.32 -1.30
C GLY A 317 6.02 5.64 -2.16
N THR A 318 7.21 5.18 -1.76
CA THR A 318 8.42 5.32 -2.57
C THR A 318 8.35 4.34 -3.76
N PRO A 319 8.37 4.81 -5.03
CA PRO A 319 8.34 3.93 -6.19
C PRO A 319 9.48 2.91 -6.15
N GLY A 320 9.18 1.63 -6.37
CA GLY A 320 10.18 0.55 -6.30
C GLY A 320 10.46 0.04 -4.88
N PHE A 321 9.61 0.35 -3.90
CA PHE A 321 9.70 -0.24 -2.57
C PHE A 321 9.53 -1.77 -2.64
N GLU A 322 10.66 -2.47 -2.58
CA GLU A 322 10.70 -3.89 -2.27
C GLU A 322 11.11 -4.06 -0.81
N LEU A 323 10.27 -4.76 -0.05
CA LEU A 323 10.59 -5.10 1.34
C LEU A 323 11.91 -5.85 1.44
N ALA A 324 12.39 -6.51 0.37
CA ALA A 324 13.65 -7.26 0.36
C ALA A 324 14.92 -6.38 0.41
N SER A 325 14.89 -5.19 -0.20
CA SER A 325 16.04 -4.28 -0.31
C SER A 325 15.94 -3.04 0.59
N SER A 326 14.76 -2.78 1.16
CA SER A 326 14.53 -1.61 2.01
C SER A 326 15.19 -1.73 3.39
N PRO A 327 15.68 -0.60 3.98
CA PRO A 327 16.02 -0.52 5.40
C PRO A 327 14.80 -0.64 6.33
N PHE A 328 13.59 -0.37 5.83
CA PHE A 328 12.37 -0.59 6.58
C PHE A 328 11.96 -2.06 6.55
N LEU A 329 11.72 -2.63 7.72
CA LEU A 329 11.45 -4.06 7.92
C LEU A 329 9.95 -4.36 8.07
N GLY A 330 9.15 -3.40 8.51
CA GLY A 330 7.72 -3.59 8.75
C GLY A 330 7.18 -2.75 9.91
N VAL A 331 5.94 -3.05 10.29
CA VAL A 331 5.23 -2.42 11.41
C VAL A 331 5.16 -3.39 12.57
N THR A 332 5.42 -2.90 13.79
CA THR A 332 5.25 -3.66 15.03
C THR A 332 3.98 -3.18 15.73
N VAL A 333 3.10 -4.10 16.11
CA VAL A 333 1.86 -3.80 16.85
C VAL A 333 2.01 -4.12 18.33
N TRP A 334 1.44 -3.28 19.19
CA TRP A 334 1.46 -3.48 20.64
C TRP A 334 0.07 -3.68 21.21
N GLY A 335 -0.17 -4.84 21.85
CA GLY A 335 -1.46 -5.14 22.48
C GLY A 335 -1.34 -5.88 23.81
N PHE A 336 -2.39 -5.79 24.62
CA PHE A 336 -2.60 -6.59 25.83
C PHE A 336 -3.78 -7.53 25.61
N LEU A 337 -3.72 -8.76 26.13
CA LEU A 337 -4.90 -9.61 26.17
C LEU A 337 -5.94 -8.99 27.10
N SER A 338 -7.19 -9.06 26.67
CA SER A 338 -8.34 -8.62 27.42
C SER A 338 -8.56 -9.49 28.66
N ARG A 339 -7.95 -9.16 29.79
CA ARG A 339 -8.49 -9.41 31.15
C ARG A 339 -7.66 -8.73 32.24
N ASP A 340 -8.39 -7.93 33.02
CA ASP A 340 -8.04 -7.34 34.33
C ASP A 340 -6.76 -6.49 34.39
N VAL A 341 -6.63 -5.47 33.54
CA VAL A 341 -5.96 -4.25 34.02
C VAL A 341 -6.94 -3.55 34.95
N ARG A 342 -6.77 -3.76 36.26
CA ARG A 342 -7.45 -2.94 37.27
C ARG A 342 -6.70 -1.63 37.41
N VAL A 343 -7.11 -0.61 36.67
CA VAL A 343 -6.77 0.76 37.02
C VAL A 343 -7.84 1.26 38.00
N SER A 344 -7.45 1.52 39.25
CA SER A 344 -8.28 2.22 40.25
C SER A 344 -9.66 1.61 40.57
N GLY A 345 -9.79 0.28 40.61
CA GLY A 345 -11.02 -0.39 41.05
C GLY A 345 -12.15 -0.48 40.01
N TYR A 346 -11.94 0.05 38.80
CA TYR A 346 -12.83 -0.15 37.66
C TYR A 346 -12.33 -1.28 36.76
N ARG A 347 -13.26 -2.14 36.35
CA ARG A 347 -12.97 -3.25 35.44
C ARG A 347 -13.07 -2.77 34.00
N HIS A 348 -11.95 -2.32 33.43
CA HIS A 348 -11.86 -2.20 31.97
C HIS A 348 -11.78 -3.62 31.39
N THR A 349 -12.70 -3.94 30.48
CA THR A 349 -12.56 -5.10 29.60
C THR A 349 -12.16 -4.53 28.25
N PRO A 350 -10.86 -4.38 27.94
CA PRO A 350 -10.46 -4.13 26.56
C PRO A 350 -11.15 -5.19 25.71
N LYS A 351 -11.81 -4.82 24.61
CA LYS A 351 -12.12 -5.83 23.58
C LYS A 351 -10.78 -6.41 23.12
N GLN A 352 -10.76 -7.69 22.74
CA GLN A 352 -9.51 -8.39 22.44
C GLN A 352 -8.60 -7.55 21.51
N PRO A 353 -7.26 -7.64 21.62
CA PRO A 353 -6.33 -6.77 20.88
C PRO A 353 -6.48 -6.85 19.34
N PHE A 354 -7.18 -7.88 18.83
CA PHE A 354 -7.52 -8.06 17.41
C PHE A 354 -9.03 -7.96 17.11
N ASP A 355 -9.87 -7.72 18.12
CA ASP A 355 -11.33 -7.51 18.04
C ASP A 355 -11.70 -6.04 17.82
N THR A 356 -10.73 -5.15 17.57
CA THR A 356 -11.03 -3.78 17.16
C THR A 356 -11.89 -3.86 15.89
N PRO A 357 -13.16 -3.38 15.92
CA PRO A 357 -14.02 -3.43 14.75
C PRO A 357 -13.33 -2.65 13.64
N GLY A 358 -12.78 -3.34 12.64
CA GLY A 358 -11.84 -2.75 11.67
C GLY A 358 -10.67 -3.66 11.26
N MET A 359 -10.32 -4.69 12.04
CA MET A 359 -9.30 -5.68 11.64
C MET A 359 -9.86 -7.08 11.38
N ALA A 360 -10.90 -7.51 12.10
CA ALA A 360 -11.83 -8.53 11.61
C ALA A 360 -12.94 -7.79 10.86
N HIS A 361 -12.89 -7.76 9.53
CA HIS A 361 -14.00 -7.26 8.74
C HIS A 361 -15.24 -8.07 9.13
N SER A 362 -16.20 -7.40 9.78
CA SER A 362 -17.58 -7.86 9.67
C SER A 362 -17.85 -7.98 8.17
N PRO A 363 -18.21 -9.16 7.64
CA PRO A 363 -18.28 -9.40 6.20
C PRO A 363 -19.16 -8.40 5.43
N SER A 364 -20.00 -7.65 6.17
CA SER A 364 -21.00 -6.72 5.67
C SER A 364 -20.63 -5.23 5.74
N ALA A 365 -19.48 -4.82 6.31
CA ALA A 365 -19.09 -3.41 6.35
C ALA A 365 -18.28 -3.01 5.10
N LEU A 366 -18.64 -1.88 4.47
CA LEU A 366 -17.88 -1.32 3.35
C LEU A 366 -16.43 -1.03 3.77
N LEU A 367 -15.47 -1.21 2.85
CA LEU A 367 -14.09 -0.79 3.08
C LEU A 367 -14.00 0.70 3.41
N PRO A 368 -13.10 1.12 4.34
CA PRO A 368 -12.85 2.53 4.61
C PRO A 368 -12.51 3.29 3.32
N GLU A 369 -12.99 4.53 3.19
CA GLU A 369 -12.82 5.31 1.95
C GLU A 369 -11.36 5.48 1.55
N SER A 370 -10.46 5.69 2.52
CA SER A 370 -9.02 5.81 2.28
C SER A 370 -8.43 4.53 1.68
N VAL A 371 -8.90 3.36 2.11
CA VAL A 371 -8.49 2.05 1.60
C VAL A 371 -9.07 1.83 0.19
N ALA A 372 -10.36 2.08 0.01
CA ALA A 372 -11.01 1.96 -1.29
C ALA A 372 -10.40 2.89 -2.35
N SER A 373 -9.96 4.09 -1.95
CA SER A 373 -9.34 5.06 -2.86
C SER A 373 -8.03 4.59 -3.48
N GLN A 374 -7.36 3.60 -2.89
CA GLN A 374 -6.13 2.99 -3.40
C GLN A 374 -6.39 2.03 -4.57
N SER A 375 -7.63 1.57 -4.75
CA SER A 375 -8.00 0.74 -5.92
C SER A 375 -8.08 1.55 -7.22
N VAL A 376 -8.20 2.88 -7.15
CA VAL A 376 -8.32 3.72 -8.34
C VAL A 376 -6.98 3.73 -9.09
N PRO A 377 -6.93 3.19 -10.31
CA PRO A 377 -5.70 3.11 -11.06
C PRO A 377 -5.27 4.49 -11.55
N ARG A 378 -3.96 4.72 -11.56
CA ARG A 378 -3.32 5.89 -12.17
C ARG A 378 -2.49 5.45 -13.37
N GLY A 379 -2.59 6.17 -14.47
CA GLY A 379 -1.89 5.84 -15.70
C GLY A 379 -2.73 6.06 -16.94
N HIS A 380 -2.06 6.06 -18.09
CA HIS A 380 -2.75 5.99 -19.37
C HIS A 380 -3.49 4.66 -19.49
N ALA A 381 -4.60 4.67 -20.22
CA ALA A 381 -5.45 3.51 -20.38
C ALA A 381 -5.69 3.21 -21.87
N ALA A 382 -6.22 2.02 -22.18
CA ALA A 382 -6.66 1.67 -23.52
C ALA A 382 -7.94 0.84 -23.50
N TRP A 383 -8.88 1.14 -24.40
CA TRP A 383 -10.03 0.29 -24.68
C TRP A 383 -9.69 -0.79 -25.71
N LEU A 384 -10.04 -2.03 -25.42
CA LEU A 384 -9.71 -3.21 -26.22
C LEU A 384 -10.96 -4.03 -26.49
N TYR A 385 -11.25 -4.31 -27.76
CA TYR A 385 -12.41 -5.11 -28.18
C TYR A 385 -11.97 -6.40 -28.90
N PRO A 386 -11.33 -7.38 -28.19
CA PRO A 386 -10.93 -8.63 -28.81
C PRO A 386 -12.14 -9.53 -29.06
N THR A 387 -12.32 -9.96 -30.31
CA THR A 387 -13.38 -10.90 -30.72
C THR A 387 -12.83 -12.26 -31.12
N THR A 388 -11.50 -12.41 -31.20
CA THR A 388 -10.80 -13.66 -31.52
C THR A 388 -9.52 -13.80 -30.70
N GLN A 389 -8.97 -15.01 -30.60
CA GLN A 389 -7.67 -15.25 -29.96
C GLN A 389 -6.53 -14.52 -30.68
N GLN A 390 -6.64 -14.37 -32.00
CA GLN A 390 -5.68 -13.61 -32.79
C GLN A 390 -5.70 -12.13 -32.40
N HIS A 391 -6.88 -11.53 -32.20
CA HIS A 391 -6.98 -10.14 -31.73
C HIS A 391 -6.29 -9.94 -30.37
N ILE A 392 -6.35 -10.93 -29.47
CA ILE A 392 -5.61 -10.88 -28.19
C ILE A 392 -4.10 -10.81 -28.45
N ALA A 393 -3.56 -11.68 -29.31
CA ALA A 393 -2.14 -11.68 -29.64
C ALA A 393 -1.71 -10.35 -30.29
N ASP A 394 -2.50 -9.84 -31.23
CA ASP A 394 -2.23 -8.60 -31.94
C ASP A 394 -2.26 -7.38 -31.00
N TRP A 395 -3.26 -7.29 -30.12
CA TRP A 395 -3.32 -6.24 -29.09
C TRP A 395 -2.13 -6.29 -28.15
N ALA A 396 -1.76 -7.49 -27.69
CA ALA A 396 -0.62 -7.68 -26.79
C ALA A 396 0.69 -7.25 -27.45
N ALA A 397 0.90 -7.60 -28.71
CA ALA A 397 2.08 -7.19 -29.48
C ALA A 397 2.14 -5.66 -29.67
N ASN A 398 1.03 -5.05 -30.06
CA ASN A 398 0.94 -3.60 -30.31
C ASN A 398 1.18 -2.78 -29.04
N LEU A 399 0.54 -3.16 -27.94
CA LEU A 399 0.70 -2.46 -26.66
C LEU A 399 2.10 -2.69 -26.07
N THR A 400 2.68 -3.88 -26.24
CA THR A 400 4.08 -4.15 -25.84
C THR A 400 5.05 -3.26 -26.59
N ALA A 401 4.89 -3.14 -27.92
CA ALA A 401 5.72 -2.26 -28.74
C ALA A 401 5.57 -0.79 -28.32
N TYR A 402 4.33 -0.32 -28.12
CA TYR A 402 4.06 1.03 -27.66
C TYR A 402 4.67 1.30 -26.28
N ASN A 403 4.40 0.45 -25.28
CA ASN A 403 4.88 0.63 -23.92
C ASN A 403 6.41 0.58 -23.83
N THR A 404 7.06 -0.23 -24.66
CA THR A 404 8.53 -0.25 -24.78
C THR A 404 9.06 1.07 -25.34
N ALA A 405 8.41 1.62 -26.37
CA ALA A 405 8.81 2.89 -26.98
C ALA A 405 8.51 4.12 -26.10
N ALA A 406 7.41 4.08 -25.33
CA ALA A 406 7.00 5.15 -24.41
C ALA A 406 7.81 5.16 -23.10
N GLY A 407 8.33 4.00 -22.71
CA GLY A 407 8.98 3.81 -21.42
C GLY A 407 7.98 3.88 -20.26
N GLU A 408 8.48 3.60 -19.05
CA GLU A 408 7.65 3.50 -17.86
C GLU A 408 6.81 4.77 -17.59
N GLU A 409 7.37 5.95 -17.85
CA GLU A 409 6.71 7.22 -17.49
C GLU A 409 5.41 7.48 -18.28
N ARG A 410 5.25 6.87 -19.45
CA ARG A 410 4.17 7.17 -20.42
C ARG A 410 3.47 5.92 -20.95
N ALA A 411 3.73 4.78 -20.33
CA ALA A 411 3.11 3.52 -20.68
C ALA A 411 1.59 3.55 -20.45
N VAL A 412 0.86 2.77 -21.25
CA VAL A 412 -0.51 2.34 -20.96
C VAL A 412 -0.45 1.34 -19.81
N ARG A 413 -1.11 1.66 -18.71
CA ARG A 413 -1.10 0.91 -17.45
C ARG A 413 -2.44 0.24 -17.14
N VAL A 414 -3.53 0.77 -17.70
CA VAL A 414 -4.89 0.31 -17.44
C VAL A 414 -5.53 -0.17 -18.74
N LEU A 415 -6.09 -1.37 -18.77
CA LEU A 415 -6.73 -1.90 -19.97
C LEU A 415 -8.20 -2.17 -19.71
N TYR A 416 -9.08 -1.57 -20.51
CA TYR A 416 -10.52 -1.81 -20.50
C TYR A 416 -10.86 -2.82 -21.60
N VAL A 417 -11.10 -4.07 -21.21
CA VAL A 417 -11.30 -5.20 -22.12
C VAL A 417 -12.78 -5.47 -22.27
N TYR A 418 -13.30 -5.41 -23.50
CA TYR A 418 -14.68 -5.78 -23.79
C TYR A 418 -15.02 -7.15 -23.18
N SER A 419 -16.05 -7.12 -22.34
CA SER A 419 -16.52 -8.31 -21.65
C SER A 419 -17.88 -8.75 -22.16
N MET A 420 -18.85 -7.85 -22.16
CA MET A 420 -20.22 -8.13 -22.55
C MET A 420 -21.00 -6.83 -22.73
N ASP A 421 -22.13 -6.95 -23.41
CA ASP A 421 -23.19 -5.96 -23.34
C ASP A 421 -23.94 -6.12 -22.01
N LEU A 422 -24.42 -5.01 -21.47
CA LEU A 422 -25.30 -4.99 -20.32
C LEU A 422 -26.71 -5.35 -20.80
N ASP A 423 -27.19 -6.50 -20.34
CA ASP A 423 -28.56 -6.94 -20.55
C ASP A 423 -29.35 -6.72 -19.26
N VAL A 424 -30.25 -5.72 -19.26
CA VAL A 424 -31.01 -5.35 -18.06
C VAL A 424 -32.08 -6.39 -17.71
N THR A 425 -32.30 -7.37 -18.58
CA THR A 425 -33.20 -8.51 -18.33
C THR A 425 -32.48 -9.72 -17.72
N ASN A 426 -31.15 -9.72 -17.74
CA ASN A 426 -30.32 -10.84 -17.28
C ASN A 426 -29.70 -10.59 -15.89
N PHE A 427 -30.30 -11.19 -14.87
CA PHE A 427 -29.81 -11.15 -13.47
C PHE A 427 -28.81 -12.28 -13.14
N SER A 428 -28.26 -12.95 -14.15
CA SER A 428 -27.28 -14.02 -14.00
C SER A 428 -26.25 -13.96 -15.14
N PRO A 429 -25.51 -12.84 -15.27
CA PRO A 429 -24.51 -12.68 -16.32
C PRO A 429 -23.38 -13.70 -16.14
N VAL A 430 -22.78 -14.12 -17.25
CA VAL A 430 -21.69 -15.11 -17.28
C VAL A 430 -20.51 -14.56 -18.07
N LEU A 431 -19.30 -14.71 -17.54
CA LEU A 431 -18.08 -14.29 -18.23
C LEU A 431 -17.78 -15.19 -19.42
N GLY A 432 -17.51 -14.57 -20.57
CA GLY A 432 -17.01 -15.26 -21.75
C GLY A 432 -15.59 -15.79 -21.53
N LYS A 433 -15.31 -17.01 -22.01
CA LYS A 433 -13.96 -17.60 -21.93
C LYS A 433 -12.89 -16.77 -22.66
N LEU A 434 -13.25 -16.18 -23.80
CA LEU A 434 -12.34 -15.35 -24.58
C LEU A 434 -11.95 -14.09 -23.79
N THR A 435 -12.92 -13.44 -23.15
CA THR A 435 -12.74 -12.26 -22.30
C THR A 435 -11.77 -12.53 -21.15
N GLU A 436 -11.93 -13.65 -20.44
CA GLU A 436 -11.00 -13.99 -19.36
C GLU A 436 -9.59 -14.34 -19.89
N ALA A 437 -9.51 -15.02 -21.03
CA ALA A 437 -8.22 -15.31 -21.68
C ALA A 437 -7.51 -14.02 -22.11
N ALA A 438 -8.25 -13.05 -22.65
CA ALA A 438 -7.75 -11.73 -23.02
C ALA A 438 -7.19 -11.01 -21.79
N ALA A 439 -7.98 -10.92 -20.71
CA ALA A 439 -7.56 -10.26 -19.48
C ALA A 439 -6.28 -10.87 -18.88
N ARG A 440 -6.18 -12.21 -18.85
CA ARG A 440 -4.97 -12.91 -18.39
C ARG A 440 -3.77 -12.64 -19.29
N ALA A 441 -3.95 -12.68 -20.62
CA ALA A 441 -2.87 -12.42 -21.56
C ALA A 441 -2.36 -10.97 -21.49
N PHE A 442 -3.25 -10.01 -21.34
CA PHE A 442 -2.87 -8.61 -21.32
C PHE A 442 -2.12 -8.16 -20.06
N ARG A 443 -2.23 -8.90 -18.95
CA ARG A 443 -1.41 -8.64 -17.75
C ARG A 443 0.09 -8.83 -17.96
N SER A 444 0.51 -9.59 -18.97
CA SER A 444 1.94 -9.76 -19.27
C SER A 444 2.54 -8.63 -20.10
N ILE A 445 1.74 -7.66 -20.53
CA ILE A 445 2.23 -6.50 -21.27
C ILE A 445 3.05 -5.62 -20.32
N PRO A 446 4.26 -5.17 -20.71
CA PRO A 446 5.11 -4.35 -19.84
C PRO A 446 4.37 -3.13 -19.28
N TYR A 447 4.56 -2.87 -17.98
CA TYR A 447 3.98 -1.74 -17.23
C TYR A 447 2.45 -1.74 -17.05
N VAL A 448 1.72 -2.71 -17.60
CA VAL A 448 0.29 -2.87 -17.30
C VAL A 448 0.13 -3.27 -15.84
N THR A 449 -0.63 -2.48 -15.09
CA THR A 449 -0.88 -2.70 -13.66
C THR A 449 -2.33 -3.12 -13.41
N HIS A 450 -3.26 -2.75 -14.29
CA HIS A 450 -4.68 -3.01 -14.11
C HIS A 450 -5.38 -3.45 -15.38
N VAL A 451 -6.31 -4.39 -15.25
CA VAL A 451 -7.22 -4.82 -16.32
C VAL A 451 -8.66 -4.78 -15.80
N ALA A 452 -9.52 -3.98 -16.43
CA ALA A 452 -10.94 -3.90 -16.13
C ALA A 452 -11.79 -4.50 -17.25
N ALA A 453 -12.95 -5.02 -16.87
CA ALA A 453 -13.94 -5.48 -17.82
C ALA A 453 -14.81 -4.32 -18.29
N THR A 454 -14.87 -4.09 -19.59
CA THR A 454 -15.85 -3.18 -20.19
C THR A 454 -17.20 -3.88 -20.28
N VAL A 455 -18.19 -3.27 -19.63
CA VAL A 455 -19.61 -3.60 -19.75
C VAL A 455 -20.25 -2.47 -20.55
N ASP A 456 -20.67 -2.81 -21.76
CA ASP A 456 -21.11 -1.88 -22.80
C ASP A 456 -22.64 -1.88 -22.91
N GLY A 457 -23.29 -0.84 -23.41
CA GLY A 457 -24.73 -0.87 -23.64
C GLY A 457 -25.28 0.41 -24.26
N TYR A 458 -26.15 0.24 -25.25
CA TYR A 458 -26.87 1.31 -25.91
C TYR A 458 -28.38 1.24 -25.64
N TYR A 459 -28.97 2.31 -25.09
CA TYR A 459 -30.36 2.40 -24.63
C TYR A 459 -31.07 3.62 -25.20
N ASP A 460 -31.53 3.54 -26.45
CA ASP A 460 -32.30 4.62 -27.07
C ASP A 460 -33.81 4.54 -26.81
N GLY A 461 -34.27 3.49 -26.12
CA GLY A 461 -35.69 3.28 -25.84
C GLY A 461 -36.53 2.79 -27.00
N THR A 462 -35.91 2.39 -28.13
CA THR A 462 -36.61 1.98 -29.36
C THR A 462 -36.77 0.47 -29.51
N GLY A 463 -36.60 -0.30 -28.42
CA GLY A 463 -36.80 -1.75 -28.39
C GLY A 463 -35.52 -2.56 -28.63
N SER A 464 -34.38 -2.10 -28.08
CA SER A 464 -33.16 -2.91 -28.06
C SER A 464 -33.41 -4.27 -27.38
N SER A 465 -32.70 -5.30 -27.81
CA SER A 465 -32.75 -6.64 -27.20
C SER A 465 -32.32 -6.67 -25.73
N ASN A 466 -31.75 -5.57 -25.23
CA ASN A 466 -31.12 -5.47 -23.93
C ASN A 466 -32.04 -4.87 -22.86
N GLY A 467 -33.29 -4.50 -23.20
CA GLY A 467 -34.30 -3.92 -22.31
C GLY A 467 -34.09 -2.43 -21.99
N ASP A 468 -35.03 -1.79 -21.28
CA ASP A 468 -34.94 -0.38 -20.86
C ASP A 468 -34.64 -0.28 -19.35
N PHE A 469 -33.61 0.49 -18.98
CA PHE A 469 -33.24 0.74 -17.59
C PHE A 469 -34.36 1.33 -16.73
N ASN A 470 -35.28 2.10 -17.33
CA ASN A 470 -36.40 2.71 -16.62
C ASN A 470 -37.55 1.74 -16.35
N ASP A 471 -37.58 0.59 -17.04
CA ASP A 471 -38.56 -0.45 -16.76
C ASP A 471 -38.19 -1.24 -15.49
N LEU A 472 -36.97 -1.08 -14.99
CA LEU A 472 -36.52 -1.72 -13.76
C LEU A 472 -36.97 -0.94 -12.53
N THR A 473 -37.60 -1.65 -11.60
CA THR A 473 -37.81 -1.16 -10.23
C THR A 473 -36.47 -0.95 -9.52
N ALA A 474 -36.47 -0.16 -8.44
CA ALA A 474 -35.27 0.04 -7.62
C ALA A 474 -34.67 -1.28 -7.10
N ALA A 475 -35.52 -2.26 -6.75
CA ALA A 475 -35.07 -3.59 -6.31
C ALA A 475 -34.42 -4.39 -7.44
N GLN A 476 -34.92 -4.26 -8.67
CA GLN A 476 -34.31 -4.87 -9.85
C GLN A 476 -32.97 -4.20 -10.17
N LEU A 477 -32.87 -2.87 -10.15
CA LEU A 477 -31.58 -2.18 -10.33
C LEU A 477 -30.53 -2.63 -9.31
N GLN A 478 -30.93 -2.81 -8.04
CA GLN A 478 -30.04 -3.37 -7.02
C GLN A 478 -29.63 -4.81 -7.34
N SER A 479 -30.58 -5.66 -7.73
CA SER A 479 -30.31 -7.06 -8.06
C SER A 479 -29.37 -7.18 -9.27
N LEU A 480 -29.52 -6.29 -10.26
CA LEU A 480 -28.63 -6.21 -11.42
C LEU A 480 -27.21 -5.83 -10.99
N ALA A 481 -27.07 -4.76 -10.19
CA ALA A 481 -25.77 -4.33 -9.67
C ALA A 481 -25.11 -5.41 -8.79
N ASP A 482 -25.88 -6.12 -7.96
CA ASP A 482 -25.41 -7.24 -7.15
C ASP A 482 -24.90 -8.39 -8.04
N ALA A 483 -25.62 -8.72 -9.11
CA ALA A 483 -25.24 -9.79 -10.03
C ALA A 483 -23.90 -9.50 -10.75
N TYR A 484 -23.74 -8.28 -11.26
CA TYR A 484 -22.50 -7.84 -11.91
C TYR A 484 -21.34 -7.77 -10.91
N ALA A 485 -21.56 -7.25 -9.70
CA ALA A 485 -20.54 -7.24 -8.66
C ALA A 485 -20.05 -8.65 -8.31
N ARG A 486 -20.97 -9.61 -8.10
CA ARG A 486 -20.63 -11.01 -7.81
C ARG A 486 -19.84 -11.64 -8.96
N LEU A 487 -20.27 -11.41 -10.20
CA LEU A 487 -19.60 -11.96 -11.37
C LEU A 487 -18.13 -11.54 -11.44
N TYR A 488 -17.87 -10.24 -11.38
CA TYR A 488 -16.51 -9.73 -11.52
C TYR A 488 -15.68 -9.95 -10.26
N CYS A 489 -16.28 -9.93 -9.07
CA CYS A 489 -15.59 -10.24 -7.82
C CYS A 489 -15.24 -11.71 -7.61
N ALA A 490 -15.93 -12.63 -8.29
CA ALA A 490 -15.50 -14.02 -8.39
C ALA A 490 -14.30 -14.21 -9.35
N SER A 491 -14.05 -13.27 -10.28
CA SER A 491 -12.96 -13.38 -11.25
C SER A 491 -11.70 -12.67 -10.77
N ALA A 492 -10.61 -13.43 -10.63
CA ALA A 492 -9.26 -12.90 -10.39
C ALA A 492 -8.64 -12.26 -11.65
N ALA A 493 -9.28 -12.39 -12.83
CA ALA A 493 -8.74 -11.84 -14.07
C ALA A 493 -8.85 -10.32 -14.14
N PHE A 494 -9.83 -9.72 -13.45
CA PHE A 494 -10.16 -8.30 -13.52
C PHE A 494 -9.91 -7.57 -12.21
N ASP A 495 -9.39 -6.35 -12.27
CA ASP A 495 -9.15 -5.45 -11.13
C ASP A 495 -10.30 -4.44 -10.93
N GLY A 496 -11.18 -4.32 -11.92
CA GLY A 496 -12.26 -3.34 -11.93
C GLY A 496 -13.29 -3.60 -13.02
N ILE A 497 -14.31 -2.75 -13.03
CA ILE A 497 -15.32 -2.68 -14.09
C ILE A 497 -15.24 -1.30 -14.72
N HIS A 498 -15.29 -1.25 -16.05
CA HIS A 498 -15.52 -0.05 -16.83
C HIS A 498 -16.93 -0.12 -17.43
N ILE A 499 -17.73 0.90 -17.16
CA ILE A 499 -19.11 1.00 -17.63
C ILE A 499 -19.15 1.97 -18.81
N ASP A 500 -19.66 1.51 -19.93
CA ASP A 500 -19.90 2.29 -21.14
C ASP A 500 -21.38 2.18 -21.47
N LEU A 501 -22.22 3.10 -20.94
CA LEU A 501 -23.68 3.06 -21.12
C LEU A 501 -24.15 4.36 -21.74
N GLU A 502 -24.67 4.25 -22.96
CA GLU A 502 -25.07 5.38 -23.76
C GLU A 502 -26.56 5.29 -24.14
N PRO A 503 -27.33 6.40 -24.13
CA PRO A 503 -26.96 7.71 -23.64
C PRO A 503 -27.08 7.79 -22.11
N PHE A 504 -26.07 8.34 -21.44
CA PHE A 504 -26.19 8.78 -20.05
C PHE A 504 -26.83 10.17 -19.96
N ALA A 505 -28.08 10.29 -20.38
CA ALA A 505 -28.80 11.56 -20.42
C ALA A 505 -30.32 11.39 -20.24
N GLY A 506 -30.98 12.50 -19.92
CA GLY A 506 -32.44 12.59 -19.88
C GLY A 506 -33.07 11.56 -18.94
N ARG A 507 -33.97 10.74 -19.47
CA ARG A 507 -34.77 9.80 -18.67
C ARG A 507 -33.96 8.71 -17.98
N PHE A 508 -32.81 8.30 -18.54
CA PHE A 508 -32.03 7.16 -18.02
C PHE A 508 -31.09 7.54 -16.86
N GLN A 509 -30.79 8.83 -16.70
CA GLN A 509 -29.73 9.30 -15.81
C GLN A 509 -29.91 8.84 -14.36
N ILE A 510 -31.15 8.90 -13.84
CA ILE A 510 -31.44 8.51 -12.45
C ILE A 510 -31.25 7.00 -12.25
N ALA A 511 -31.80 6.18 -13.15
CA ALA A 511 -31.72 4.72 -13.06
C ALA A 511 -30.26 4.24 -13.15
N ILE A 512 -29.51 4.75 -14.13
CA ILE A 512 -28.09 4.43 -14.31
C ILE A 512 -27.26 4.91 -13.12
N THR A 513 -27.51 6.12 -12.60
CA THR A 513 -26.79 6.63 -11.41
C THR A 513 -27.03 5.75 -10.18
N ASN A 514 -28.26 5.27 -9.98
CA ASN A 514 -28.58 4.36 -8.87
C ASN A 514 -27.93 2.99 -9.03
N PHE A 515 -27.91 2.45 -10.25
CA PHE A 515 -27.17 1.22 -10.57
C PHE A 515 -25.68 1.40 -10.30
N THR A 516 -25.06 2.47 -10.79
CA THR A 516 -23.65 2.80 -10.57
C THR A 516 -23.30 2.92 -9.09
N ARG A 517 -24.15 3.60 -8.30
CA ARG A 517 -23.95 3.73 -6.85
C ARG A 517 -23.91 2.38 -6.15
N ARG A 518 -24.92 1.54 -6.40
CA ARG A 518 -25.00 0.21 -5.80
C ARG A 518 -23.84 -0.68 -6.25
N LEU A 519 -23.47 -0.62 -7.53
CA LEU A 519 -22.34 -1.37 -8.05
C LEU A 519 -21.04 -0.95 -7.37
N SER A 520 -20.77 0.35 -7.24
CA SER A 520 -19.60 0.89 -6.52
C SER A 520 -19.52 0.40 -5.07
N GLU A 521 -20.64 0.46 -4.35
CA GLU A 521 -20.73 -0.04 -2.96
C GLU A 521 -20.40 -1.53 -2.89
N ASN A 522 -20.99 -2.35 -3.76
CA ASN A 522 -20.73 -3.78 -3.79
C ASN A 522 -19.27 -4.11 -4.13
N LEU A 523 -18.65 -3.38 -5.07
CA LEU A 523 -17.25 -3.59 -5.45
C LEU A 523 -16.26 -3.28 -4.31
N ARG A 524 -16.69 -2.55 -3.28
CA ARG A 524 -15.94 -2.28 -2.04
C ARG A 524 -16.41 -3.10 -0.85
N ASN A 525 -17.41 -3.97 -1.03
CA ASN A 525 -17.96 -4.76 0.05
C ASN A 525 -17.24 -6.12 0.10
N PRO A 526 -16.56 -6.47 1.21
CA PRO A 526 -15.85 -7.74 1.33
C PRO A 526 -16.74 -8.98 1.14
N SER A 527 -18.05 -8.89 1.40
CA SER A 527 -19.00 -9.99 1.10
C SER A 527 -19.19 -10.28 -0.38
N PHE A 528 -18.93 -9.30 -1.25
CA PHE A 528 -18.92 -9.48 -2.70
C PHE A 528 -17.50 -9.74 -3.19
N CYS A 529 -16.53 -8.96 -2.69
CA CYS A 529 -15.16 -8.89 -3.19
C CYS A 529 -14.17 -9.21 -2.04
N PRO A 530 -14.00 -10.49 -1.69
CA PRO A 530 -13.14 -10.89 -0.58
C PRO A 530 -11.65 -10.63 -0.85
N THR A 531 -11.26 -10.50 -2.12
CA THR A 531 -9.90 -10.19 -2.57
C THR A 531 -9.93 -9.38 -3.88
N PRO A 532 -9.03 -8.39 -4.09
CA PRO A 532 -8.02 -7.87 -3.17
C PRO A 532 -8.61 -6.97 -2.07
N TYR A 533 -7.85 -6.71 -1.01
CA TYR A 533 -8.30 -5.96 0.20
C TYR A 533 -8.82 -4.53 -0.06
N TYR A 534 -8.50 -3.95 -1.21
CA TYR A 534 -8.94 -2.59 -1.58
C TYR A 534 -10.28 -2.59 -2.34
N GLY A 535 -10.89 -3.76 -2.56
CA GLY A 535 -12.02 -3.92 -3.46
C GLY A 535 -11.59 -3.83 -4.92
N LYS A 536 -12.57 -3.72 -5.81
CA LYS A 536 -12.35 -3.46 -7.25
C LYS A 536 -12.74 -2.03 -7.60
N PHE A 537 -12.06 -1.44 -8.57
CA PHE A 537 -12.41 -0.09 -9.02
C PHE A 537 -13.63 -0.10 -9.96
N LEU A 538 -14.28 1.07 -10.07
CA LEU A 538 -15.35 1.32 -11.03
C LEU A 538 -15.01 2.54 -11.88
N SER A 539 -15.03 2.41 -13.19
CA SER A 539 -14.96 3.57 -14.08
C SER A 539 -16.20 3.68 -14.93
N PHE A 540 -16.56 4.90 -15.33
CA PHE A 540 -17.76 5.16 -16.11
C PHE A 540 -17.43 6.11 -17.26
N PHE A 541 -17.68 5.70 -18.51
CA PHE A 541 -17.54 6.54 -19.69
C PHE A 541 -18.70 7.51 -19.79
N VAL A 542 -18.40 8.79 -20.00
CA VAL A 542 -19.41 9.84 -19.97
C VAL A 542 -18.96 11.09 -20.73
N GLY A 543 -19.93 11.80 -21.31
CA GLY A 543 -19.68 13.13 -21.87
C GLY A 543 -19.27 14.16 -20.79
N PRO A 544 -18.58 15.25 -21.18
CA PRO A 544 -18.00 16.20 -20.23
C PRO A 544 -19.04 16.92 -19.36
N TYR A 545 -20.23 17.20 -19.89
CA TYR A 545 -21.29 17.90 -19.16
C TYR A 545 -22.07 16.97 -18.20
N GLN A 546 -22.05 15.66 -18.45
CA GLN A 546 -22.73 14.67 -17.64
C GLN A 546 -21.84 14.11 -16.51
N ALA A 547 -20.54 14.41 -16.52
CA ALA A 547 -19.59 14.18 -15.42
C ALA A 547 -19.84 15.13 -14.24
N THR A 548 -21.02 15.03 -13.63
CA THR A 548 -21.47 15.88 -12.53
C THR A 548 -20.98 15.38 -11.16
N ALA A 549 -21.08 16.22 -10.14
CA ALA A 549 -20.79 15.82 -8.75
C ALA A 549 -21.67 14.63 -8.30
N GLU A 550 -22.90 14.52 -8.80
CA GLU A 550 -23.79 13.39 -8.50
C GLU A 550 -23.23 12.06 -9.02
N LEU A 551 -22.73 12.05 -10.27
CA LEU A 551 -22.08 10.87 -10.83
C LEU A 551 -20.82 10.50 -10.05
N TYR A 552 -19.96 11.47 -9.72
CA TYR A 552 -18.76 11.20 -8.91
C TYR A 552 -19.11 10.64 -7.52
N ASN A 553 -20.18 11.14 -6.90
CA ASN A 553 -20.65 10.61 -5.63
C ASN A 553 -21.23 9.19 -5.77
N ALA A 554 -21.87 8.86 -6.89
CA ALA A 554 -22.30 7.48 -7.18
C ALA A 554 -21.11 6.55 -7.42
N LEU A 555 -20.07 7.02 -8.12
CA LEU A 555 -18.83 6.29 -8.34
C LEU A 555 -18.08 5.98 -7.05
N GLY A 556 -18.12 6.88 -6.07
CA GLY A 556 -17.53 6.67 -4.74
C GLY A 556 -15.99 6.66 -4.74
N PRO A 557 -15.36 6.30 -3.61
CA PRO A 557 -13.91 6.44 -3.43
C PRO A 557 -13.05 5.54 -4.33
N ASN A 558 -13.56 4.37 -4.72
CA ASN A 558 -12.95 3.43 -5.67
C ASN A 558 -13.28 3.77 -7.14
N GLY A 559 -13.96 4.89 -7.39
CA GLY A 559 -14.49 5.22 -8.70
C GLY A 559 -13.83 6.41 -9.38
N PHE A 560 -14.00 6.51 -10.71
CA PHE A 560 -13.59 7.65 -11.52
C PHE A 560 -14.33 7.72 -12.85
N ALA A 561 -14.38 8.90 -13.47
CA ALA A 561 -14.99 9.07 -14.80
C ALA A 561 -13.96 8.93 -15.93
N VAL A 562 -14.34 8.32 -17.05
CA VAL A 562 -13.59 8.41 -18.30
C VAL A 562 -14.34 9.38 -19.20
N ILE A 563 -13.80 10.58 -19.35
CA ILE A 563 -14.45 11.67 -20.06
C ILE A 563 -14.28 11.48 -21.55
N SER A 564 -15.37 11.57 -22.31
CA SER A 564 -15.28 11.67 -23.76
C SER A 564 -14.54 12.96 -24.14
N GLY A 565 -13.33 12.81 -24.69
CA GLY A 565 -12.58 13.89 -25.33
C GLY A 565 -13.02 14.10 -26.78
N TYR A 566 -14.17 13.58 -27.16
CA TYR A 566 -14.76 13.60 -28.50
C TYR A 566 -16.30 13.61 -28.38
N ASP A 567 -17.01 13.58 -29.51
CA ASP A 567 -18.48 13.63 -29.55
C ASP A 567 -19.09 14.78 -28.73
N PHE A 568 -18.58 15.98 -28.97
CA PHE A 568 -19.06 17.19 -28.31
C PHE A 568 -20.45 17.60 -28.83
N ASP A 569 -21.22 18.28 -27.98
CA ASP A 569 -22.57 18.77 -28.30
C ASP A 569 -22.63 19.71 -29.52
N SER A 570 -21.51 20.33 -29.89
CA SER A 570 -21.36 21.15 -31.09
C SER A 570 -20.07 20.77 -31.82
N PRO A 571 -20.11 20.37 -33.12
CA PRO A 571 -21.28 20.36 -34.01
C PRO A 571 -22.32 19.26 -33.73
N GLY A 572 -22.02 18.33 -32.82
CA GLY A 572 -22.83 17.17 -32.46
C GLY A 572 -21.98 15.89 -32.52
N PRO A 573 -22.38 14.83 -31.80
CA PRO A 573 -21.71 13.52 -31.86
C PRO A 573 -21.58 13.01 -33.29
N GLY A 574 -20.42 12.43 -33.63
CA GLY A 574 -20.19 11.88 -34.96
C GLY A 574 -20.20 12.92 -36.09
N LEU A 575 -20.09 14.23 -35.80
CA LEU A 575 -19.90 15.28 -36.82
C LEU A 575 -18.48 15.88 -36.79
N PRO A 576 -17.82 16.00 -37.96
CA PRO A 576 -16.42 16.40 -38.07
C PRO A 576 -16.28 17.90 -37.83
N GLU A 577 -15.11 18.29 -37.32
CA GLU A 577 -14.76 19.70 -37.13
C GLU A 577 -13.30 19.95 -37.46
N SER A 578 -12.89 21.22 -37.57
CA SER A 578 -11.45 21.50 -37.75
C SER A 578 -10.68 21.15 -36.48
N PRO A 579 -9.40 20.69 -36.55
CA PRO A 579 -8.57 20.44 -35.38
C PRO A 579 -8.47 21.65 -34.42
N SER A 580 -8.56 22.87 -34.96
CA SER A 580 -8.60 24.10 -34.15
C SER A 580 -9.90 24.24 -33.36
N THR A 581 -11.04 23.93 -33.98
CA THR A 581 -12.35 23.92 -33.31
C THR A 581 -12.40 22.83 -32.25
N TYR A 582 -11.96 21.61 -32.60
CA TYR A 582 -11.83 20.48 -31.69
C TYR A 582 -10.99 20.82 -30.46
N ARG A 583 -9.82 21.45 -30.65
CA ARG A 583 -8.96 21.90 -29.54
C ARG A 583 -9.70 22.85 -28.59
N THR A 584 -10.44 23.81 -29.14
CA THR A 584 -11.22 24.78 -28.35
C THR A 584 -12.33 24.08 -27.55
N ASN A 585 -13.05 23.17 -28.19
CA ASN A 585 -14.15 22.42 -27.57
C ASN A 585 -13.64 21.48 -26.47
N LEU A 586 -12.54 20.76 -26.73
CA LEU A 586 -11.89 19.92 -25.72
C LEU A 586 -11.40 20.75 -24.54
N LEU A 587 -10.78 21.91 -24.78
CA LEU A 587 -10.33 22.81 -23.71
C LEU A 587 -11.50 23.29 -22.82
N ALA A 588 -12.63 23.67 -23.43
CA ALA A 588 -13.83 24.07 -22.69
C ALA A 588 -14.43 22.91 -21.88
N SER A 589 -14.45 21.72 -22.47
CA SER A 589 -14.91 20.48 -21.84
C SER A 589 -14.07 20.10 -20.62
N LEU A 590 -12.73 20.13 -20.76
CA LEU A 590 -11.81 19.81 -19.66
C LEU A 590 -11.96 20.77 -18.48
N ARG A 591 -12.17 22.08 -18.73
CA ARG A 591 -12.44 23.07 -17.67
C ARG A 591 -13.74 22.77 -16.93
N THR A 592 -14.77 22.38 -17.67
CA THR A 592 -16.07 21.99 -17.08
C THR A 592 -15.92 20.76 -16.18
N VAL A 593 -15.22 19.73 -16.67
CA VAL A 593 -14.94 18.52 -15.89
C VAL A 593 -14.14 18.84 -14.62
N GLN A 594 -13.10 19.68 -14.71
CA GLN A 594 -12.32 20.09 -13.54
C GLN A 594 -13.18 20.80 -12.50
N ALA A 595 -14.06 21.70 -12.93
CA ALA A 595 -14.98 22.40 -12.05
C ALA A 595 -15.94 21.41 -11.37
N ASN A 596 -16.54 20.48 -12.12
CA ASN A 596 -17.45 19.48 -11.57
C ASN A 596 -16.76 18.49 -10.63
N ALA A 597 -15.55 18.04 -10.98
CA ALA A 597 -14.76 17.14 -10.15
C ALA A 597 -14.42 17.80 -8.81
N ALA A 598 -14.09 19.10 -8.80
CA ALA A 598 -13.80 19.84 -7.57
C ALA A 598 -15.01 19.99 -6.63
N LEU A 599 -16.24 19.79 -7.12
CA LEU A 599 -17.46 19.81 -6.30
C LEU A 599 -17.74 18.47 -5.59
N SER A 600 -16.93 17.43 -5.83
CA SER A 600 -17.06 16.12 -5.19
C SER A 600 -15.76 15.70 -4.51
N SER A 601 -15.86 15.05 -3.35
CA SER A 601 -14.72 14.43 -2.66
C SER A 601 -14.10 13.26 -3.43
N TYR A 602 -14.78 12.75 -4.45
CA TYR A 602 -14.33 11.62 -5.29
C TYR A 602 -14.12 12.00 -6.75
N GLY A 603 -14.10 13.31 -7.07
CA GLY A 603 -13.93 13.80 -8.43
C GLY A 603 -12.57 13.44 -9.02
N LYS A 604 -12.48 12.26 -9.64
CA LYS A 604 -11.30 11.77 -10.36
C LYS A 604 -11.68 11.44 -11.79
N TYR A 605 -10.81 11.71 -12.74
CA TYR A 605 -11.13 11.51 -14.15
C TYR A 605 -9.91 11.17 -15.02
N SER A 606 -10.18 10.47 -16.11
CA SER A 606 -9.29 10.30 -17.26
C SER A 606 -9.96 10.88 -18.51
N VAL A 607 -9.19 11.10 -19.57
CA VAL A 607 -9.73 11.66 -20.83
C VAL A 607 -9.56 10.65 -21.95
N GLY A 608 -10.68 10.20 -22.51
CA GLY A 608 -10.75 9.33 -23.69
C GLY A 608 -10.45 10.11 -24.95
N LEU A 609 -9.40 9.74 -25.68
CA LEU A 609 -9.08 10.31 -26.98
C LEU A 609 -9.35 9.29 -28.09
N PRO A 610 -10.04 9.70 -29.17
CA PRO A 610 -10.52 8.74 -30.14
C PRO A 610 -9.44 8.51 -31.19
N PHE A 611 -8.45 7.67 -30.90
CA PHE A 611 -7.26 7.50 -31.74
C PHE A 611 -7.60 7.00 -33.15
N SER A 612 -7.88 5.70 -33.33
CA SER A 612 -8.26 5.12 -34.63
C SER A 612 -9.74 4.78 -34.70
N ALA A 613 -10.46 4.87 -33.59
CA ALA A 613 -11.84 4.43 -33.48
C ALA A 613 -12.86 5.41 -34.06
N SER A 614 -12.69 6.73 -33.85
CA SER A 614 -13.63 7.73 -34.36
C SER A 614 -13.75 7.68 -35.88
N ALA A 615 -12.65 7.53 -36.62
CA ALA A 615 -12.70 7.38 -38.09
C ALA A 615 -13.63 6.22 -38.54
N CYS A 616 -13.69 5.13 -37.76
CA CYS A 616 -14.58 4.01 -38.02
C CYS A 616 -16.05 4.35 -37.77
N GLU A 617 -16.35 5.07 -36.69
CA GLU A 617 -17.73 5.39 -36.31
C GLU A 617 -18.33 6.50 -37.15
N PHE A 618 -17.52 7.51 -37.48
CA PHE A 618 -17.86 8.53 -38.45
C PHE A 618 -18.35 7.89 -39.75
N GLU A 619 -17.63 6.92 -40.28
CA GLU A 619 -17.99 6.30 -41.56
C GLU A 619 -19.15 5.31 -41.45
N ALA A 620 -19.30 4.62 -40.31
CA ALA A 620 -20.44 3.74 -40.06
C ALA A 620 -21.76 4.51 -40.01
N GLY A 621 -21.78 5.69 -39.40
CA GLY A 621 -22.98 6.52 -39.23
C GLY A 621 -23.51 7.16 -40.53
N ILE A 622 -22.65 7.37 -41.53
CA ILE A 622 -23.05 8.07 -42.77
C ILE A 622 -23.63 7.09 -43.81
N GLY A 623 -23.47 5.77 -43.61
CA GLY A 623 -23.87 4.75 -44.58
C GLY A 623 -23.08 4.90 -45.88
N VAL A 624 -21.94 4.18 -45.98
CA VAL A 624 -20.95 4.34 -47.06
C VAL A 624 -21.41 3.80 -48.44
N THR A 625 -22.65 4.06 -48.85
CA THR A 625 -23.12 3.81 -50.22
C THR A 625 -22.83 4.98 -51.16
N ASP A 626 -22.52 6.17 -50.64
CA ASP A 626 -22.23 7.37 -51.42
C ASP A 626 -20.86 7.97 -51.06
N PRO A 627 -19.84 7.80 -51.92
CA PRO A 627 -18.50 8.37 -51.72
C PRO A 627 -18.46 9.90 -51.59
N SER A 628 -19.48 10.63 -52.06
CA SER A 628 -19.58 12.09 -51.93
C SER A 628 -20.00 12.54 -50.53
N LYS A 629 -20.51 11.62 -49.70
CA LYS A 629 -20.82 11.85 -48.28
C LYS A 629 -19.68 11.45 -47.35
N VAL A 630 -18.59 10.88 -47.87
CA VAL A 630 -17.37 10.71 -47.09
C VAL A 630 -16.86 12.10 -46.75
N ILE A 631 -16.91 12.42 -45.47
CA ILE A 631 -16.37 13.66 -44.94
C ILE A 631 -14.89 13.75 -45.33
N THR A 632 -14.53 14.79 -46.07
CA THR A 632 -13.13 15.21 -46.26
C THR A 632 -12.63 15.84 -44.97
N GLY A 633 -12.29 14.99 -44.00
CA GLY A 633 -11.82 15.39 -42.67
C GLY A 633 -10.31 15.58 -42.60
N TYR A 634 -9.87 16.17 -41.49
CA TYR A 634 -8.46 16.17 -41.12
C TYR A 634 -8.04 14.78 -40.63
N PRO A 635 -6.78 14.35 -40.84
CA PRO A 635 -6.32 13.06 -40.37
C PRO A 635 -6.30 13.02 -38.84
N MET A 636 -6.46 11.82 -38.26
CA MET A 636 -6.30 11.62 -36.82
C MET A 636 -4.89 12.02 -36.35
N TYR A 637 -3.87 11.69 -37.15
CA TYR A 637 -2.49 12.12 -36.94
C TYR A 637 -1.84 12.49 -38.28
N HIS A 638 -1.13 13.62 -38.30
CA HIS A 638 -0.17 13.95 -39.35
C HIS A 638 1.01 14.72 -38.72
N PRO A 639 2.27 14.44 -39.09
CA PRO A 639 3.42 15.07 -38.46
C PRO A 639 3.54 16.58 -38.70
N THR A 640 2.95 17.09 -39.78
CA THR A 640 3.12 18.50 -40.21
C THR A 640 1.82 19.22 -40.59
N GLN A 641 0.69 18.52 -40.67
CA GLN A 641 -0.60 19.11 -41.06
C GLN A 641 -1.51 19.13 -39.84
N PRO A 642 -2.48 20.06 -39.76
CA PRO A 642 -3.48 20.05 -38.70
C PRO A 642 -4.14 18.67 -38.59
N SER A 643 -4.16 18.12 -37.37
CA SER A 643 -4.72 16.80 -37.07
C SER A 643 -5.22 16.74 -35.62
N TYR A 644 -6.14 15.82 -35.34
CA TYR A 644 -6.85 15.79 -34.06
C TYR A 644 -5.97 15.38 -32.88
N ILE A 645 -5.04 14.43 -33.05
CA ILE A 645 -4.17 13.95 -31.95
C ILE A 645 -3.25 15.07 -31.44
N PRO A 646 -2.48 15.79 -32.29
CA PRO A 646 -1.71 16.94 -31.82
C PRO A 646 -2.57 18.02 -31.14
N ALA A 647 -3.73 18.34 -31.71
CA ALA A 647 -4.69 19.27 -31.13
C ALA A 647 -5.17 18.84 -29.73
N ALA A 648 -5.40 17.54 -29.51
CA ALA A 648 -5.77 17.00 -28.20
C ALA A 648 -4.66 17.18 -27.17
N PHE A 649 -3.42 16.86 -27.54
CA PHE A 649 -2.27 17.01 -26.64
C PHE A 649 -1.97 18.48 -26.32
N GLU A 650 -2.22 19.41 -27.26
CA GLU A 650 -2.17 20.84 -26.98
C GLU A 650 -3.21 21.27 -25.95
N ALA A 651 -4.47 20.83 -26.07
CA ALA A 651 -5.53 21.13 -25.09
C ALA A 651 -5.21 20.54 -23.70
N LEU A 652 -4.75 19.29 -23.66
CA LEU A 652 -4.34 18.63 -22.41
C LEU A 652 -3.18 19.38 -21.76
N ASN A 653 -2.15 19.74 -22.50
CA ASN A 653 -0.99 20.47 -21.97
C ASN A 653 -1.37 21.87 -21.47
N GLN A 654 -2.30 22.56 -22.13
CA GLN A 654 -2.82 23.86 -21.67
C GLN A 654 -3.65 23.75 -20.38
N THR A 655 -4.33 22.62 -20.17
CA THR A 655 -5.26 22.46 -19.04
C THR A 655 -4.62 21.81 -17.81
N LEU A 656 -3.70 20.88 -18.04
CA LEU A 656 -3.06 20.06 -17.00
C LEU A 656 -1.64 20.53 -16.67
N GLY A 657 -1.05 21.40 -17.51
CA GLY A 657 0.33 21.86 -17.37
C GLY A 657 1.36 20.73 -17.47
N ALA A 658 2.58 20.98 -16.99
CA ALA A 658 3.67 20.00 -16.95
C ALA A 658 3.60 19.04 -15.75
N THR A 659 2.58 19.13 -14.89
CA THR A 659 2.55 18.54 -13.54
C THR A 659 2.20 17.04 -13.49
N GLY A 660 2.16 16.34 -14.63
CA GLY A 660 1.91 14.89 -14.70
C GLY A 660 0.61 14.42 -14.02
N TYR A 661 0.40 13.10 -13.94
CA TYR A 661 -0.85 12.50 -13.45
C TYR A 661 -0.73 11.72 -12.12
N GLU A 662 0.48 11.58 -11.56
CA GLU A 662 0.72 10.69 -10.41
C GLU A 662 0.51 11.31 -9.02
N SER A 663 0.39 12.63 -8.88
CA SER A 663 0.13 13.20 -7.56
C SER A 663 -1.17 12.63 -6.98
N PHE A 664 -1.13 12.11 -5.74
CA PHE A 664 -2.34 11.64 -5.05
C PHE A 664 -3.40 12.73 -4.90
N SER A 665 -3.00 14.01 -4.92
CA SER A 665 -3.91 15.15 -4.93
C SER A 665 -4.44 15.54 -6.32
N SER A 666 -3.89 14.96 -7.40
CA SER A 666 -4.38 15.20 -8.76
C SER A 666 -5.69 14.43 -8.98
N PRO A 667 -6.77 15.12 -9.37
CA PRO A 667 -8.00 14.48 -9.84
C PRO A 667 -7.82 13.86 -11.23
N PHE A 668 -6.85 14.33 -12.03
CA PHE A 668 -6.54 13.75 -13.34
C PHE A 668 -5.68 12.49 -13.20
N LEU A 669 -6.13 11.39 -13.80
CA LEU A 669 -5.53 10.05 -13.70
C LEU A 669 -4.71 9.65 -14.93
N GLY A 670 -4.99 10.23 -16.10
CA GLY A 670 -4.31 9.87 -17.34
C GLY A 670 -5.18 10.02 -18.60
N VAL A 671 -4.64 9.57 -19.72
CA VAL A 671 -5.29 9.59 -21.03
C VAL A 671 -5.69 8.16 -21.39
N THR A 672 -6.95 7.95 -21.79
CA THR A 672 -7.44 6.68 -22.31
C THR A 672 -7.41 6.72 -23.83
N VAL A 673 -6.69 5.79 -24.47
CA VAL A 673 -6.64 5.68 -25.93
C VAL A 673 -7.73 4.75 -26.44
N TRP A 674 -8.41 5.16 -27.51
CA TRP A 674 -9.43 4.35 -28.16
C TRP A 674 -9.08 3.98 -29.59
N GLY A 675 -8.98 2.69 -29.89
CA GLY A 675 -8.71 2.20 -31.23
C GLY A 675 -9.30 0.83 -31.50
N PHE A 676 -9.44 0.49 -32.78
CA PHE A 676 -9.88 -0.84 -33.22
C PHE A 676 -8.73 -1.62 -33.85
N LEU A 677 -8.72 -2.94 -33.66
CA LEU A 677 -8.02 -3.85 -34.57
C LEU A 677 -9.01 -4.27 -35.66
N SER A 678 -8.74 -3.86 -36.89
CA SER A 678 -9.35 -4.44 -38.09
C SER A 678 -10.87 -4.35 -38.24
N ARG A 679 -11.47 -3.17 -38.01
CA ARG A 679 -12.73 -2.86 -38.72
C ARG A 679 -12.38 -2.31 -40.10
N ASP A 680 -13.09 -2.78 -41.12
CA ASP A 680 -12.97 -2.23 -42.47
C ASP A 680 -13.61 -0.84 -42.49
N VAL A 681 -12.76 0.17 -42.50
CA VAL A 681 -13.14 1.59 -42.64
C VAL A 681 -12.80 1.99 -44.07
N ARG A 682 -13.63 2.76 -44.76
CA ARG A 682 -13.40 3.23 -46.14
C ARG A 682 -13.27 4.76 -46.18
N VAL A 683 -12.05 5.25 -45.98
CA VAL A 683 -11.73 6.67 -46.19
C VAL A 683 -11.53 6.93 -47.69
N SER A 684 -12.34 7.79 -48.29
CA SER A 684 -12.25 8.22 -49.69
C SER A 684 -12.29 7.09 -50.73
N GLY A 685 -13.02 6.00 -50.44
CA GLY A 685 -13.07 4.81 -51.29
C GLY A 685 -11.85 3.88 -51.14
N PHE A 686 -10.85 4.25 -50.33
CA PHE A 686 -9.73 3.40 -49.97
C PHE A 686 -10.06 2.62 -48.70
N ARG A 687 -9.86 1.31 -48.75
CA ARG A 687 -9.99 0.42 -47.58
C ARG A 687 -8.89 0.75 -46.58
N HIS A 688 -9.24 1.47 -45.52
CA HIS A 688 -8.45 1.59 -44.31
C HIS A 688 -8.88 0.49 -43.35
N THR A 689 -8.02 -0.52 -43.22
CA THR A 689 -8.12 -1.47 -42.13
C THR A 689 -6.99 -1.08 -41.17
N PRO A 690 -7.19 -0.19 -40.18
CA PRO A 690 -6.18 0.01 -39.15
C PRO A 690 -5.88 -1.37 -38.56
N LYS A 691 -4.70 -1.91 -38.86
CA LYS A 691 -4.24 -3.17 -38.29
C LYS A 691 -3.79 -2.97 -36.85
N GLN A 692 -3.57 -1.71 -36.45
CA GLN A 692 -3.06 -1.35 -35.14
C GLN A 692 -3.71 -0.04 -34.61
N PRO A 693 -3.75 0.16 -33.29
CA PRO A 693 -4.32 1.37 -32.68
C PRO A 693 -3.50 2.63 -32.98
N PHE A 694 -2.23 2.44 -33.34
CA PHE A 694 -1.23 3.46 -33.61
C PHE A 694 -0.69 3.39 -35.05
N ASP A 695 -1.50 2.92 -35.99
CA ASP A 695 -1.06 2.50 -37.34
C ASP A 695 -0.56 3.64 -38.25
N THR A 696 -0.72 4.90 -37.86
CA THR A 696 -0.24 6.02 -38.67
C THR A 696 1.27 6.20 -38.49
N PRO A 697 2.08 6.21 -39.56
CA PRO A 697 3.53 6.41 -39.45
C PRO A 697 3.90 7.63 -38.61
N GLY A 698 4.76 7.44 -37.61
CA GLY A 698 5.20 8.50 -36.68
C GLY A 698 4.28 8.75 -35.49
N MET A 699 3.06 8.22 -35.48
CA MET A 699 2.10 8.41 -34.38
C MET A 699 2.58 7.81 -33.07
N VAL A 700 3.11 6.58 -33.08
CA VAL A 700 3.72 5.96 -31.89
C VAL A 700 4.79 6.87 -31.31
N GLN A 701 5.73 7.36 -32.12
CA GLN A 701 6.82 8.24 -31.68
C GLN A 701 6.31 9.58 -31.12
N PHE A 702 5.26 10.14 -31.72
CA PHE A 702 4.65 11.37 -31.24
C PHE A 702 3.97 11.15 -29.88
N VAL A 703 3.09 10.15 -29.79
CA VAL A 703 2.31 9.87 -28.58
C VAL A 703 3.22 9.43 -27.44
N SER A 704 4.21 8.57 -27.72
CA SER A 704 5.18 8.07 -26.74
C SER A 704 6.04 9.18 -26.12
N THR A 705 6.18 10.33 -26.78
CA THR A 705 6.95 11.47 -26.27
C THR A 705 6.08 12.59 -25.69
N ARG A 706 4.81 12.66 -26.09
CA ARG A 706 3.85 13.72 -25.73
C ARG A 706 2.78 13.31 -24.73
N MET A 707 2.60 12.01 -24.47
CA MET A 707 1.79 11.56 -23.34
C MET A 707 2.24 12.27 -22.06
N PRO A 708 1.30 12.79 -21.24
CA PRO A 708 1.60 13.34 -19.93
C PRO A 708 2.53 12.39 -19.18
N ARG A 709 3.61 12.89 -18.60
CA ARG A 709 4.52 12.02 -17.86
C ARG A 709 3.90 11.65 -16.51
N LYS A 710 4.16 10.43 -16.07
CA LYS A 710 4.34 10.14 -14.66
C LYS A 710 5.46 11.06 -14.17
N LEU A 711 5.17 11.96 -13.23
CA LEU A 711 6.24 12.70 -12.59
C LEU A 711 7.13 11.68 -11.86
N ALA A 712 8.44 11.79 -12.03
CA ALA A 712 9.36 11.13 -11.11
C ALA A 712 9.05 11.68 -9.70
N ALA A 713 8.67 10.79 -8.80
CA ALA A 713 8.35 11.13 -7.42
C ALA A 713 9.56 11.73 -6.69
#